data_AF-A0AAU4KJQ9-F1
#
_entry.id   AF-A0AAU4KJQ9-F1
#
_cell.length_a   1.000
_cell.length_b   1.000
_cell.length_c   1.000
_cell.angle_alpha   90.00
_cell.angle_beta   90.00
_cell.angle_gamma   90.00
#
_symmetry.space_group_name_H-M   'P 1'
#
loop_
_entity.id
_entity.type
_entity.pdbx_description
1 polymer ?
#
loop_
_entity_poly.entity_id
_entity_poly.type
_entity_poly.pdbx_seq_one_letter_code
_entity_poly.pdbx_strand_id
1 'polypeptide(L)'
;MSTTPRDTVIAIEQKAVDRAYDCYEARLAEMTSPSAATASASGKDGIAVREKAVSAAEEYGGLGGEALVISRVDVQEAGDAEPETFYVGRRHVFDTETRDQVVVSWTNPIAVSWHNARPETPGEVLLRRRLRCAGRRVEDFLDEITPGAGPYPGSPEPGQEAGLPPRFVDEPAPLEAPYLPEAAEIPDVPDVPEIPRSGDGEEVPEDSPGGSPEESSGEAPEESSGEAPEEAPAEAESATAPPAGGRHARPRAVVPAQRQATGRRRQKPQPVDEFLLRELRRSRSGRMRDIVETIRRDQLALVTGSPADILVIQGGPGTGKSAVGLHRVTWLVNNDHFRAQDILVVGPHQNFLEYVGRVLPTLGTRNVTAVQLGRLWEGEVRGSDSPTARLVKSDERMAAVLRRRVESECRPEAIDTVVSAPSHAQDEPAFVVVVGGTSLRLPRSEVLGLLQDAREGTEGYRARRDRFRTLLVDRLLGELAGVAPHRGRDATVRRDLERNRQVTTLVDRVWPALSPEVALRGLLNSPTRLRECADGILDPGEQASLQRRKAESAAEEPWTTDDLVCLEELRFLIAGESPRRYRHIVVDEAQDLTPMQARSLRRRCPTGSMTVLGDLAQATGPHSYTSWKQLGGILSAQGDWRVAELNTSYRVPAEIMDFVAPLARAIAPSLPYPTAVRRAGDGAVRLVPTTPWELLDDAATRTARLAGTNDGRSPRSIAVIVPDDSDWLEEVRRRVGLVDGMTEETLRTVSVLPAAQAKGMEFDHVLVLEPAAIAERGPAGPRRLYVALSRSTQTLTVLHTTPLPGELGTPADGTDGEVTSAYAYLTPMAARPENGTDPGDSTHASAAHASGSTDPTGDDLPVGTPVEVRVLGPGPGSHLKVKVLAPDTERTVLLVPRHGEPTPATGSRLDGWVTRNEGQLSLVSAGEFGRRPISSRMAPRYEAALGVLRDIANGDDAAPPETTALLAELKGMAGRCLRRDRVDWLSVWRLLGSADRDRLSDLADLAQRTRQAIGADTPGLRAALTDDPAFRHWTDALDRARDELRHRMHTGPETGAETGPPATGTGTPTETAPPGTITAPPTEPRRTLEQQKDTDPMNTAALLEIEPAAPSADSSAASSEGRTAWSEALARRLDVEAQADRDCNTHEAVRFELKAALLRAGLRPSDSPVSDATLEGPEGCFRYEVLGADRSGYAQLRAGAARLMELDRVEARPADVRYLVLSEPPTEDWAPDAIREAFGVHVVWRTAAGWHGPDARAALHLTD
;
A
#
# COMPACT_ATOMS: atom_id res chain seq x y z
N MET A 1 -48.76 34.66 -12.83
CA MET A 1 -48.29 33.88 -11.65
C MET A 1 -47.50 34.82 -10.76
N SER A 2 -47.60 34.68 -9.43
CA SER A 2 -46.85 35.53 -8.49
C SER A 2 -45.43 34.98 -8.31
N THR A 3 -44.41 35.71 -8.75
CA THR A 3 -43.02 35.44 -8.35
C THR A 3 -42.81 35.93 -6.93
N THR A 4 -43.18 35.09 -5.96
CA THR A 4 -42.84 35.28 -4.54
C THR A 4 -41.34 35.53 -4.40
N PRO A 5 -40.87 36.61 -3.72
CA PRO A 5 -39.45 36.90 -3.61
C PRO A 5 -38.66 35.75 -2.99
N ARG A 6 -37.42 35.54 -3.44
CA ARG A 6 -36.56 34.44 -2.95
C ARG A 6 -36.43 34.48 -1.42
N ASP A 7 -36.28 35.68 -0.86
CA ASP A 7 -36.16 35.93 0.57
C ASP A 7 -37.44 35.59 1.34
N THR A 8 -38.61 35.78 0.73
CA THR A 8 -39.91 35.40 1.30
C THR A 8 -40.06 33.87 1.35
N VAL A 9 -39.61 33.16 0.31
CA VAL A 9 -39.56 31.69 0.35
C VAL A 9 -38.56 31.21 1.42
N ILE A 10 -37.35 31.77 1.45
CA ILE A 10 -36.34 31.44 2.48
C ILE A 10 -36.90 31.68 3.90
N ALA A 11 -37.64 32.77 4.14
CA ALA A 11 -38.26 33.04 5.44
C ALA A 11 -39.37 32.03 5.82
N ILE A 12 -40.14 31.53 4.85
CA ILE A 12 -41.14 30.48 5.06
C ILE A 12 -40.46 29.15 5.42
N GLU A 13 -39.49 28.73 4.61
CA GLU A 13 -38.76 27.48 4.82
C GLU A 13 -37.91 27.53 6.12
N GLN A 14 -37.34 28.69 6.46
CA GLN A 14 -36.64 28.93 7.73
C GLN A 14 -37.54 28.63 8.93
N LYS A 15 -38.77 29.16 8.94
CA LYS A 15 -39.73 28.90 10.04
C LYS A 15 -40.09 27.42 10.18
N ALA A 16 -40.15 26.68 9.07
CA ALA A 16 -40.39 25.24 9.08
C ALA A 16 -39.16 24.45 9.59
N VAL A 17 -37.94 24.86 9.19
CA VAL A 17 -36.68 24.29 9.70
C VAL A 17 -36.49 24.60 11.19
N ASP A 18 -36.84 25.78 11.67
CA ASP A 18 -36.85 26.10 13.11
C ASP A 18 -37.78 25.13 13.87
N ARG A 19 -39.05 24.95 13.45
CA ARG A 19 -39.96 23.96 14.06
C ARG A 19 -39.36 22.55 14.04
N ALA A 20 -38.74 22.13 12.93
CA ALA A 20 -38.15 20.80 12.82
C ALA A 20 -36.99 20.58 13.80
N TYR A 21 -36.16 21.59 14.04
CA TYR A 21 -35.11 21.55 15.06
C TYR A 21 -35.70 21.58 16.47
N ASP A 22 -36.68 22.43 16.75
CA ASP A 22 -37.33 22.51 18.07
C ASP A 22 -37.98 21.16 18.46
N CYS A 23 -38.68 20.50 17.53
CA CYS A 23 -39.23 19.15 17.75
C CYS A 23 -38.14 18.08 17.92
N TYR A 24 -37.03 18.18 17.19
CA TYR A 24 -35.89 17.27 17.33
C TYR A 24 -35.20 17.42 18.70
N GLU A 25 -34.99 18.66 19.17
CA GLU A 25 -34.40 18.96 20.48
C GLU A 25 -35.33 18.54 21.63
N ALA A 26 -36.64 18.81 21.51
CA ALA A 26 -37.64 18.35 22.48
C ALA A 26 -37.67 16.81 22.58
N ARG A 27 -37.65 16.11 21.44
CA ARG A 27 -37.63 14.63 21.41
C ARG A 27 -36.33 14.05 21.96
N LEU A 28 -35.19 14.71 21.75
CA LEU A 28 -33.90 14.33 22.34
C LEU A 28 -33.88 14.56 23.87
N ALA A 29 -34.50 15.65 24.35
CA ALA A 29 -34.68 15.92 25.77
C ALA A 29 -35.60 14.88 26.45
N GLU A 30 -36.66 14.43 25.76
CA GLU A 30 -37.52 13.34 26.23
C GLU A 30 -36.73 12.02 26.35
N MET A 31 -35.97 11.64 25.32
CA MET A 31 -35.17 10.39 25.32
C MET A 31 -34.04 10.39 26.36
N THR A 32 -33.46 11.55 26.66
CA THR A 32 -32.40 11.70 27.69
C THR A 32 -32.95 11.87 29.11
N SER A 33 -34.28 12.04 29.28
CA SER A 33 -34.89 12.29 30.59
C SER A 33 -34.86 11.05 31.50
N PRO A 34 -34.43 11.18 32.77
CA PRO A 34 -34.42 10.06 33.72
C PRO A 34 -35.82 9.52 34.06
N SER A 35 -36.88 10.26 33.72
CA SER A 35 -38.27 9.77 33.87
C SER A 35 -38.60 8.62 32.90
N ALA A 36 -37.97 8.54 31.72
CA ALA A 36 -38.18 7.46 30.77
C ALA A 36 -37.58 6.13 31.26
N ALA A 37 -36.45 6.18 31.97
CA ALA A 37 -35.76 5.01 32.51
C ALA A 37 -36.36 4.48 33.83
N THR A 38 -37.13 5.29 34.56
CA THR A 38 -37.69 4.93 35.89
C THR A 38 -39.08 4.30 35.83
N ALA A 39 -39.81 4.43 34.72
CA ALA A 39 -41.15 3.86 34.55
C ALA A 39 -41.18 2.32 34.41
N SER A 40 -40.05 1.63 34.29
CA SER A 40 -40.02 0.19 33.98
C SER A 40 -38.75 -0.55 34.43
N ALA A 41 -38.45 -0.59 35.74
CA ALA A 41 -37.69 -1.69 36.35
C ALA A 41 -37.66 -1.66 37.89
N SER A 42 -37.58 -2.84 38.50
CA SER A 42 -36.94 -3.06 39.80
C SER A 42 -35.80 -4.07 39.64
N GLY A 43 -34.59 -3.74 40.06
CA GLY A 43 -33.42 -4.63 39.93
C GLY A 43 -32.70 -4.52 38.58
N LYS A 44 -31.98 -5.59 38.20
CA LYS A 44 -30.95 -5.58 37.13
C LYS A 44 -31.43 -5.03 35.79
N ASP A 45 -32.69 -5.30 35.42
CA ASP A 45 -33.25 -4.89 34.13
C ASP A 45 -33.22 -3.36 33.94
N GLY A 46 -33.28 -2.58 35.03
CA GLY A 46 -33.20 -1.13 34.98
C GLY A 46 -31.87 -0.58 34.50
N ILE A 47 -30.78 -1.35 34.63
CA ILE A 47 -29.47 -0.98 34.07
C ILE A 47 -29.52 -1.13 32.55
N ALA A 48 -29.96 -2.30 32.05
CA ALA A 48 -30.08 -2.57 30.62
C ALA A 48 -31.12 -1.67 29.92
N VAL A 49 -32.24 -1.36 30.56
CA VAL A 49 -33.23 -0.39 30.07
C VAL A 49 -32.63 1.02 29.98
N ARG A 50 -31.86 1.45 30.99
CA ARG A 50 -31.19 2.76 30.99
C ARG A 50 -30.08 2.84 29.93
N GLU A 51 -29.24 1.81 29.81
CA GLU A 51 -28.20 1.72 28.77
C GLU A 51 -28.82 1.76 27.36
N LYS A 52 -29.92 1.04 27.15
CA LYS A 52 -30.68 1.07 25.89
C LYS A 52 -31.30 2.44 25.61
N ALA A 53 -31.83 3.13 26.63
CA ALA A 53 -32.38 4.49 26.50
C ALA A 53 -31.28 5.50 26.14
N VAL A 54 -30.12 5.45 26.81
CA VAL A 54 -28.95 6.29 26.49
C VAL A 54 -28.45 6.02 25.07
N SER A 55 -28.28 4.75 24.68
CA SER A 55 -27.87 4.37 23.32
C SER A 55 -28.86 4.88 22.26
N ALA A 56 -30.17 4.78 22.51
CA ALA A 56 -31.20 5.28 21.59
C ALA A 56 -31.20 6.81 21.49
N ALA A 57 -31.01 7.52 22.60
CA ALA A 57 -30.88 8.98 22.61
C ALA A 57 -29.63 9.44 21.85
N GLU A 58 -28.52 8.73 22.01
CA GLU A 58 -27.28 8.97 21.27
C GLU A 58 -27.45 8.71 19.76
N GLU A 59 -28.03 7.57 19.37
CA GLU A 59 -28.32 7.20 17.97
C GLU A 59 -29.28 8.19 17.29
N TYR A 60 -30.31 8.64 18.00
CA TYR A 60 -31.22 9.68 17.53
C TYR A 60 -30.52 11.03 17.38
N GLY A 61 -29.68 11.41 18.35
CA GLY A 61 -28.90 12.64 18.34
C GLY A 61 -27.71 12.63 17.36
N GLY A 62 -26.71 13.47 17.64
CA GLY A 62 -25.42 13.42 16.94
C GLY A 62 -25.34 14.05 15.54
N LEU A 63 -26.28 14.93 15.16
CA LEU A 63 -26.19 15.69 13.90
C LEU A 63 -24.95 16.62 13.80
N GLY A 64 -24.41 17.08 14.94
CA GLY A 64 -23.26 18.00 14.94
C GLY A 64 -23.61 19.33 14.26
N GLY A 65 -22.83 19.70 13.23
CA GLY A 65 -23.07 20.90 12.41
C GLY A 65 -23.86 20.65 11.12
N GLU A 66 -24.30 19.41 10.86
CA GLU A 66 -25.00 19.05 9.62
C GLU A 66 -26.46 19.51 9.64
N ALA A 67 -27.05 19.71 8.45
CA ALA A 67 -28.44 20.12 8.29
C ALA A 67 -29.43 18.99 8.62
N LEU A 68 -30.39 19.24 9.52
CA LEU A 68 -31.47 18.29 9.81
C LEU A 68 -32.39 18.07 8.61
N VAL A 69 -32.79 19.15 7.94
CA VAL A 69 -33.73 19.17 6.82
C VAL A 69 -32.97 19.49 5.53
N ILE A 70 -33.24 18.71 4.48
CA ILE A 70 -32.49 18.71 3.20
C ILE A 70 -33.39 19.06 2.02
N SER A 71 -34.67 18.72 2.09
CA SER A 71 -35.63 19.06 1.04
C SER A 71 -37.06 19.12 1.56
N ARG A 72 -37.91 19.80 0.81
CA ARG A 72 -39.36 19.81 0.93
C ARG A 72 -39.96 19.11 -0.29
N VAL A 73 -41.01 18.34 -0.09
CA VAL A 73 -41.82 17.71 -1.12
C VAL A 73 -43.27 18.08 -0.86
N ASP A 74 -43.96 18.65 -1.85
CA ASP A 74 -45.42 18.80 -1.81
C ASP A 74 -46.03 17.71 -2.70
N VAL A 75 -46.97 16.95 -2.15
CA VAL A 75 -47.63 15.82 -2.82
C VAL A 75 -49.14 16.00 -2.85
N GLN A 76 -49.82 15.34 -3.79
CA GLN A 76 -51.29 15.24 -3.80
C GLN A 76 -51.69 13.87 -4.35
N GLU A 77 -52.43 13.07 -3.57
CA GLU A 77 -52.97 11.80 -4.06
C GLU A 77 -54.25 12.01 -4.87
N ALA A 78 -54.69 10.95 -5.55
CA ALA A 78 -55.84 10.96 -6.44
C ALA A 78 -57.19 10.97 -5.68
N GLY A 79 -57.45 12.07 -4.98
CA GLY A 79 -58.68 12.31 -4.20
C GLY A 79 -58.64 13.53 -3.29
N ASP A 80 -57.44 14.04 -2.96
CA ASP A 80 -57.27 15.10 -1.96
C ASP A 80 -57.65 16.49 -2.48
N ALA A 81 -58.24 17.30 -1.59
CA ALA A 81 -58.68 18.66 -1.91
C ALA A 81 -57.53 19.69 -1.95
N GLU A 82 -56.49 19.48 -1.14
CA GLU A 82 -55.30 20.33 -1.05
C GLU A 82 -54.04 19.45 -0.94
N PRO A 83 -52.86 19.91 -1.40
CA PRO A 83 -51.63 19.12 -1.36
C PRO A 83 -50.97 19.11 0.03
N GLU A 84 -50.45 17.96 0.45
CA GLU A 84 -49.71 17.79 1.70
C GLU A 84 -48.22 18.18 1.53
N THR A 85 -47.66 18.91 2.51
CA THR A 85 -46.24 19.32 2.52
C THR A 85 -45.43 18.45 3.49
N PHE A 86 -44.45 17.72 2.96
CA PHE A 86 -43.50 16.91 3.72
C PHE A 86 -42.08 17.48 3.69
N TYR A 87 -41.40 17.49 4.84
CA TYR A 87 -39.97 17.79 4.92
C TYR A 87 -39.17 16.50 5.03
N VAL A 88 -38.12 16.38 4.21
CA VAL A 88 -37.22 15.22 4.15
C VAL A 88 -35.84 15.61 4.69
N GLY A 89 -35.27 14.77 5.56
CA GLY A 89 -34.08 15.10 6.33
C GLY A 89 -33.28 13.89 6.83
N ARG A 90 -32.30 14.16 7.71
CA ARG A 90 -31.33 13.16 8.24
C ARG A 90 -31.87 12.25 9.35
N ARG A 91 -33.09 12.51 9.82
CA ARG A 91 -33.78 11.76 10.88
C ARG A 91 -35.28 11.70 10.57
N HIS A 92 -35.95 10.72 11.14
CA HIS A 92 -37.37 10.88 11.45
C HIS A 92 -37.50 11.83 12.64
N VAL A 93 -38.36 12.85 12.53
CA VAL A 93 -38.69 13.74 13.65
C VAL A 93 -40.20 13.80 13.76
N PHE A 94 -40.69 13.63 14.98
CA PHE A 94 -42.09 13.73 15.33
C PHE A 94 -42.26 14.86 16.34
N ASP A 95 -43.38 15.56 16.24
CA ASP A 95 -43.83 16.54 17.21
C ASP A 95 -44.19 15.83 18.53
N THR A 96 -43.63 16.25 19.66
CA THR A 96 -43.74 15.50 20.93
C THR A 96 -45.13 15.55 21.55
N GLU A 97 -45.96 16.53 21.21
CA GLU A 97 -47.31 16.70 21.77
C GLU A 97 -48.36 16.04 20.88
N THR A 98 -48.35 16.35 19.58
CA THR A 98 -49.33 15.84 18.60
C THR A 98 -48.99 14.43 18.09
N ARG A 99 -47.69 14.08 18.06
CA ARG A 99 -47.10 12.92 17.36
C ARG A 99 -47.15 13.00 15.83
N ASP A 100 -47.49 14.16 15.27
CA ASP A 100 -47.42 14.41 13.84
C ASP A 100 -45.98 14.28 13.32
N GLN A 101 -45.82 13.78 12.10
CA GLN A 101 -44.50 13.62 11.50
C GLN A 101 -44.00 14.95 10.91
N VAL A 102 -42.99 15.55 11.54
CA VAL A 102 -42.41 16.84 11.13
C VAL A 102 -41.28 16.65 10.11
N VAL A 103 -40.52 15.55 10.20
CA VAL A 103 -39.48 15.20 9.21
C VAL A 103 -39.53 13.71 8.86
N VAL A 104 -39.45 13.42 7.56
CA VAL A 104 -39.26 12.09 6.97
C VAL A 104 -37.77 11.83 6.80
N SER A 105 -37.26 10.71 7.30
CA SER A 105 -35.88 10.32 7.00
C SER A 105 -35.71 10.08 5.50
N TRP A 106 -34.61 10.56 4.92
CA TRP A 106 -34.21 10.25 3.54
C TRP A 106 -34.09 8.73 3.28
N THR A 107 -33.90 7.90 4.32
CA THR A 107 -33.87 6.44 4.21
C THR A 107 -35.24 5.78 4.09
N ASN A 108 -36.34 6.52 4.27
CA ASN A 108 -37.69 5.97 4.17
C ASN A 108 -38.06 5.65 2.71
N PRO A 109 -38.69 4.50 2.41
CA PRO A 109 -39.05 4.13 1.03
C PRO A 109 -39.90 5.17 0.29
N ILE A 110 -40.75 5.92 0.98
CA ILE A 110 -41.59 6.98 0.40
C ILE A 110 -40.71 8.17 -0.03
N ALA A 111 -39.79 8.62 0.83
CA ALA A 111 -38.81 9.67 0.49
C ALA A 111 -37.89 9.25 -0.68
N VAL A 112 -37.54 7.96 -0.78
CA VAL A 112 -36.82 7.39 -1.92
C VAL A 112 -37.67 7.44 -3.20
N SER A 113 -38.98 7.18 -3.13
CA SER A 113 -39.91 7.37 -4.25
C SER A 113 -39.91 8.82 -4.73
N TRP A 114 -40.11 9.77 -3.81
CA TRP A 114 -40.15 11.21 -4.10
C TRP A 114 -38.85 11.75 -4.69
N HIS A 115 -37.67 11.22 -4.30
CA HIS A 115 -36.39 11.59 -4.90
C HIS A 115 -36.25 11.05 -6.36
N ASN A 116 -36.78 9.87 -6.63
CA ASN A 116 -36.72 9.23 -7.95
C ASN A 116 -37.74 9.79 -8.96
N ALA A 117 -38.85 10.38 -8.48
CA ALA A 117 -39.82 11.11 -9.30
C ALA A 117 -39.15 12.17 -10.20
N ARG A 118 -39.64 12.33 -11.43
CA ARG A 118 -39.02 13.17 -12.47
C ARG A 118 -39.93 14.30 -12.93
N PRO A 119 -39.42 15.41 -13.49
CA PRO A 119 -40.26 16.46 -14.07
C PRO A 119 -41.19 15.94 -15.18
N GLU A 120 -40.78 14.93 -15.95
CA GLU A 120 -41.57 14.34 -17.03
C GLU A 120 -42.52 13.23 -16.54
N THR A 121 -42.29 12.71 -15.33
CA THR A 121 -43.08 11.65 -14.66
C THR A 121 -43.08 11.90 -13.14
N PRO A 122 -43.84 12.90 -12.66
CA PRO A 122 -43.78 13.33 -11.26
C PRO A 122 -44.50 12.38 -10.30
N GLY A 123 -45.51 11.63 -10.77
CA GLY A 123 -46.41 10.89 -9.89
C GLY A 123 -47.21 11.84 -9.01
N GLU A 124 -47.30 11.55 -7.72
CA GLU A 124 -47.92 12.40 -6.70
C GLU A 124 -47.17 13.74 -6.43
N VAL A 125 -45.90 13.89 -6.86
CA VAL A 125 -45.03 15.01 -6.45
C VAL A 125 -45.29 16.29 -7.27
N LEU A 126 -45.94 17.28 -6.67
CA LEU A 126 -46.21 18.59 -7.30
C LEU A 126 -45.04 19.57 -7.19
N LEU A 127 -44.34 19.56 -6.04
CA LEU A 127 -43.14 20.37 -5.80
C LEU A 127 -42.05 19.46 -5.21
N ARG A 128 -40.81 19.57 -5.69
CA ARG A 128 -39.64 19.09 -4.94
C ARG A 128 -38.59 20.18 -4.85
N ARG A 129 -38.41 20.73 -3.65
CA ARG A 129 -37.48 21.81 -3.31
C ARG A 129 -36.31 21.27 -2.51
N ARG A 130 -35.09 21.31 -3.04
CA ARG A 130 -33.88 21.12 -2.23
C ARG A 130 -33.59 22.38 -1.43
N LEU A 131 -33.30 22.21 -0.15
CA LEU A 131 -32.95 23.28 0.78
C LEU A 131 -31.46 23.16 1.09
N ARG A 132 -30.72 24.27 1.01
CA ARG A 132 -29.36 24.37 1.50
C ARG A 132 -29.41 25.00 2.88
N CYS A 133 -28.97 24.28 3.90
CA CYS A 133 -28.94 24.76 5.27
C CYS A 133 -27.50 24.80 5.82
N ALA A 134 -27.30 25.52 6.91
CA ALA A 134 -26.10 25.51 7.73
C ALA A 134 -26.57 25.36 9.19
N GLY A 135 -26.59 24.11 9.67
CA GLY A 135 -27.42 23.73 10.82
C GLY A 135 -28.87 24.15 10.61
N ARG A 136 -29.43 24.89 11.58
CA ARG A 136 -30.82 25.40 11.55
C ARG A 136 -31.07 26.55 10.57
N ARG A 137 -30.04 27.19 10.00
CA ARG A 137 -30.22 28.34 9.09
C ARG A 137 -30.36 27.90 7.64
N VAL A 138 -31.49 28.20 6.99
CA VAL A 138 -31.67 28.10 5.54
C VAL A 138 -30.82 29.19 4.86
N GLU A 139 -29.98 28.78 3.91
CA GLU A 139 -29.12 29.69 3.14
C GLU A 139 -29.64 29.93 1.72
N ASP A 140 -30.20 28.89 1.08
CA ASP A 140 -30.63 28.93 -0.33
C ASP A 140 -31.59 27.77 -0.64
N PHE A 141 -32.26 27.81 -1.81
CA PHE A 141 -33.08 26.69 -2.28
C PHE A 141 -33.05 26.50 -3.81
N LEU A 142 -33.44 25.31 -4.26
CA LEU A 142 -33.61 24.95 -5.67
C LEU A 142 -34.83 24.04 -5.86
N ASP A 143 -35.75 24.43 -6.73
CA ASP A 143 -36.91 23.62 -7.09
C ASP A 143 -36.57 22.74 -8.31
N GLU A 144 -36.64 21.41 -8.16
CA GLU A 144 -36.37 20.42 -9.20
C GLU A 144 -37.63 19.97 -9.95
N ILE A 145 -38.79 20.04 -9.29
CA ILE A 145 -40.13 19.81 -9.85
C ILE A 145 -40.98 20.97 -9.34
N THR A 146 -41.80 21.58 -10.21
CA THR A 146 -42.60 22.78 -9.90
C THR A 146 -44.06 22.61 -10.34
N PRO A 147 -45.03 23.14 -9.56
CA PRO A 147 -46.43 23.14 -9.94
C PRO A 147 -46.66 23.88 -11.26
N GLY A 148 -47.29 23.22 -12.23
CA GLY A 148 -47.54 23.77 -13.57
C GLY A 148 -46.65 23.22 -14.68
N ALA A 149 -45.71 22.32 -14.37
CA ALA A 149 -45.04 21.48 -15.37
C ALA A 149 -46.00 20.39 -15.91
N GLY A 150 -47.04 20.81 -16.64
CA GLY A 150 -47.95 19.91 -17.33
C GLY A 150 -47.26 19.11 -18.44
N PRO A 151 -47.88 18.03 -18.94
CA PRO A 151 -47.33 17.26 -20.05
C PRO A 151 -47.09 18.15 -21.27
N TYR A 152 -45.98 17.92 -21.98
CA TYR A 152 -45.75 18.57 -23.27
C TYR A 152 -46.93 18.26 -24.21
N PRO A 153 -47.43 19.25 -24.99
CA PRO A 153 -48.53 19.03 -25.93
C PRO A 153 -48.11 18.00 -26.98
N GLY A 154 -48.60 16.76 -26.82
CA GLY A 154 -48.14 15.58 -27.56
C GLY A 154 -48.09 14.28 -26.74
N SER A 155 -48.12 14.34 -25.40
CA SER A 155 -48.36 13.14 -24.58
C SER A 155 -49.85 12.76 -24.57
N PRO A 156 -50.23 11.50 -24.84
CA PRO A 156 -51.63 11.07 -24.81
C PRO A 156 -52.17 10.98 -23.37
N GLU A 157 -53.45 11.34 -23.17
CA GLU A 157 -54.07 11.35 -21.84
C GLU A 157 -54.35 9.92 -21.32
N PRO A 158 -54.08 9.63 -20.03
CA PRO A 158 -54.36 8.33 -19.42
C PRO A 158 -55.85 8.19 -19.06
N GLY A 159 -56.71 7.98 -20.07
CA GLY A 159 -58.16 7.93 -19.83
C GLY A 159 -59.04 7.24 -20.90
N GLN A 160 -58.49 6.66 -21.96
CA GLN A 160 -59.26 5.93 -22.98
C GLN A 160 -58.92 4.43 -23.00
N GLU A 161 -59.92 3.59 -22.79
CA GLU A 161 -59.84 2.14 -23.03
C GLU A 161 -59.71 1.87 -24.53
N ALA A 162 -58.48 1.66 -25.01
CA ALA A 162 -58.22 1.12 -26.34
C ALA A 162 -58.16 -0.42 -26.28
N GLY A 163 -59.04 -1.09 -27.04
CA GLY A 163 -59.14 -2.55 -27.09
C GLY A 163 -57.91 -3.23 -27.71
N LEU A 164 -57.91 -4.57 -27.70
CA LEU A 164 -56.77 -5.40 -28.13
C LEU A 164 -56.29 -5.02 -29.56
N PRO A 165 -54.99 -4.76 -29.77
CA PRO A 165 -54.44 -4.63 -31.11
C PRO A 165 -54.41 -6.00 -31.82
N PRO A 166 -54.55 -6.03 -33.17
CA PRO A 166 -54.68 -7.27 -33.92
C PRO A 166 -53.35 -7.98 -34.16
N ARG A 167 -53.42 -9.27 -34.54
CA ARG A 167 -52.37 -9.95 -35.31
C ARG A 167 -52.50 -9.57 -36.78
N PHE A 168 -51.39 -9.26 -37.45
CA PHE A 168 -50.93 -9.60 -38.81
C PHE A 168 -49.60 -8.80 -38.99
N VAL A 169 -48.42 -9.38 -39.30
CA VAL A 169 -47.96 -10.14 -40.49
C VAL A 169 -47.53 -9.19 -41.62
N ASP A 170 -46.60 -9.68 -42.44
CA ASP A 170 -45.86 -9.04 -43.56
C ASP A 170 -44.82 -7.96 -43.17
N GLU A 171 -43.87 -7.56 -44.02
CA GLU A 171 -42.95 -8.20 -45.01
C GLU A 171 -42.18 -7.00 -45.65
N PRO A 172 -40.86 -7.04 -45.95
CA PRO A 172 -40.10 -5.81 -46.21
C PRO A 172 -39.86 -5.47 -47.69
N ALA A 173 -40.30 -4.30 -48.14
CA ALA A 173 -39.92 -3.67 -49.43
C ALA A 173 -40.20 -2.15 -49.43
N PRO A 174 -39.68 -1.35 -50.38
CA PRO A 174 -38.24 -1.11 -50.57
C PRO A 174 -37.91 0.39 -50.72
N LEU A 175 -36.68 0.81 -50.42
CA LEU A 175 -36.13 2.10 -50.87
C LEU A 175 -34.64 1.97 -51.26
N GLU A 176 -34.20 2.89 -52.12
CA GLU A 176 -33.06 2.70 -53.04
C GLU A 176 -31.70 3.11 -52.45
N ALA A 177 -30.62 2.58 -53.05
CA ALA A 177 -29.25 2.77 -52.60
C ALA A 177 -28.48 3.84 -53.42
N PRO A 178 -27.52 4.55 -52.80
CA PRO A 178 -26.43 5.19 -53.52
C PRO A 178 -25.20 4.27 -53.61
N TYR A 179 -24.68 4.16 -54.84
CA TYR A 179 -23.44 3.50 -55.26
C TYR A 179 -22.23 3.59 -54.29
N LEU A 180 -21.52 2.46 -54.14
CA LEU A 180 -20.06 2.40 -54.07
C LEU A 180 -19.56 1.28 -55.02
N PRO A 181 -18.44 1.45 -55.75
CA PRO A 181 -18.03 0.55 -56.82
C PRO A 181 -17.29 -0.71 -56.35
N GLU A 182 -17.16 -1.69 -57.25
CA GLU A 182 -16.62 -3.02 -56.99
C GLU A 182 -15.08 -3.10 -56.98
N ALA A 183 -14.59 -4.09 -56.21
CA ALA A 183 -13.44 -4.96 -56.43
C ALA A 183 -12.08 -4.40 -56.91
N ALA A 184 -11.06 -4.61 -56.06
CA ALA A 184 -9.70 -4.93 -56.49
C ALA A 184 -9.06 -5.96 -55.52
N GLU A 185 -8.86 -7.17 -56.03
CA GLU A 185 -7.88 -8.23 -55.70
C GLU A 185 -7.16 -8.24 -54.33
N ILE A 186 -7.31 -9.36 -53.60
CA ILE A 186 -6.33 -9.86 -52.60
C ILE A 186 -5.92 -11.29 -53.03
N PRO A 187 -4.61 -11.61 -53.14
CA PRO A 187 -4.15 -12.91 -53.64
C PRO A 187 -4.05 -14.00 -52.56
N ASP A 188 -3.78 -15.22 -53.04
CA ASP A 188 -3.91 -16.51 -52.34
C ASP A 188 -3.16 -16.70 -51.01
N VAL A 189 -3.74 -17.57 -50.17
CA VAL A 189 -3.03 -18.36 -49.14
C VAL A 189 -3.38 -19.83 -49.39
N PRO A 190 -2.41 -20.76 -49.48
CA PRO A 190 -2.61 -22.07 -50.12
C PRO A 190 -3.24 -23.16 -49.24
N ASP A 191 -3.56 -24.28 -49.91
CA ASP A 191 -4.48 -25.36 -49.52
C ASP A 191 -4.23 -26.14 -48.23
N VAL A 192 -5.34 -26.73 -47.76
CA VAL A 192 -5.38 -27.92 -46.89
C VAL A 192 -5.69 -29.17 -47.74
N PRO A 193 -4.83 -30.21 -47.75
CA PRO A 193 -5.24 -31.57 -48.12
C PRO A 193 -5.87 -32.25 -46.87
N GLU A 194 -7.15 -32.66 -46.75
CA GLU A 194 -8.16 -33.25 -47.66
C GLU A 194 -8.21 -34.81 -47.64
N ILE A 195 -9.39 -35.37 -47.98
CA ILE A 195 -9.73 -36.76 -48.38
C ILE A 195 -9.81 -37.90 -47.30
N PRO A 196 -10.59 -39.02 -47.52
CA PRO A 196 -11.82 -39.17 -46.73
C PRO A 196 -12.23 -40.63 -46.31
N ARG A 197 -13.55 -40.81 -46.14
CA ARG A 197 -14.37 -42.01 -45.86
C ARG A 197 -14.10 -43.28 -46.70
N SER A 198 -14.24 -44.43 -46.02
CA SER A 198 -14.89 -45.71 -46.45
C SER A 198 -15.36 -46.41 -45.14
N GLY A 199 -16.26 -47.39 -45.07
CA GLY A 199 -16.77 -48.37 -46.04
C GLY A 199 -15.97 -49.68 -45.93
N ASP A 200 -16.52 -50.87 -45.67
CA ASP A 200 -17.91 -51.34 -45.44
C ASP A 200 -17.90 -52.62 -44.56
N GLY A 201 -19.05 -53.21 -44.23
CA GLY A 201 -19.13 -54.53 -43.57
C GLY A 201 -20.53 -54.94 -43.08
N GLU A 202 -21.22 -55.79 -43.83
CA GLU A 202 -22.52 -56.40 -43.47
C GLU A 202 -22.36 -57.75 -42.75
N GLU A 203 -23.29 -58.12 -41.86
CA GLU A 203 -24.20 -59.27 -42.05
C GLU A 203 -25.20 -59.42 -40.88
N VAL A 204 -26.24 -60.25 -41.07
CA VAL A 204 -27.39 -60.52 -40.18
C VAL A 204 -27.65 -62.04 -40.25
N PRO A 205 -27.74 -62.79 -39.13
CA PRO A 205 -29.08 -63.09 -38.57
C PRO A 205 -29.19 -63.42 -37.06
N GLU A 206 -30.46 -63.52 -36.67
CA GLU A 206 -31.15 -64.26 -35.59
C GLU A 206 -30.36 -65.27 -34.72
N ASP A 207 -30.76 -65.34 -33.44
CA ASP A 207 -31.12 -66.62 -32.79
C ASP A 207 -32.21 -66.41 -31.71
N SER A 208 -33.01 -67.44 -31.44
CA SER A 208 -34.00 -67.57 -30.36
C SER A 208 -34.50 -69.01 -30.27
N PRO A 209 -34.42 -69.65 -29.09
CA PRO A 209 -35.66 -70.25 -28.57
C PRO A 209 -35.78 -70.35 -27.03
N GLY A 210 -37.05 -70.37 -26.57
CA GLY A 210 -37.48 -71.28 -25.49
C GLY A 210 -37.90 -70.66 -24.14
N GLY A 211 -39.20 -70.66 -23.83
CA GLY A 211 -39.71 -70.44 -22.47
C GLY A 211 -41.11 -69.82 -22.40
N SER A 212 -42.15 -70.63 -22.20
CA SER A 212 -43.56 -70.23 -21.93
C SER A 212 -44.28 -71.44 -21.27
N PRO A 213 -45.53 -71.34 -20.76
CA PRO A 213 -46.46 -70.20 -20.63
C PRO A 213 -47.05 -70.09 -19.19
N GLU A 214 -48.32 -69.65 -19.07
CA GLU A 214 -49.24 -69.77 -17.90
C GLU A 214 -49.03 -68.79 -16.70
N GLU A 215 -50.06 -68.17 -16.10
CA GLU A 215 -51.47 -67.99 -16.54
C GLU A 215 -52.17 -66.78 -15.86
N SER A 216 -53.43 -66.54 -16.28
CA SER A 216 -54.45 -65.68 -15.66
C SER A 216 -54.79 -66.11 -14.20
N SER A 217 -55.54 -65.40 -13.35
CA SER A 217 -56.23 -64.08 -13.33
C SER A 217 -56.48 -63.74 -11.83
N GLY A 218 -56.84 -62.51 -11.41
CA GLY A 218 -58.23 -62.01 -11.38
C GLY A 218 -58.63 -61.54 -9.96
N GLU A 219 -59.66 -60.69 -9.88
CA GLU A 219 -60.47 -60.29 -8.69
C GLU A 219 -59.81 -59.65 -7.43
N ALA A 220 -60.66 -58.91 -6.70
CA ALA A 220 -60.53 -58.51 -5.30
C ALA A 220 -61.85 -58.92 -4.59
N PRO A 221 -61.84 -59.27 -3.30
CA PRO A 221 -62.21 -58.25 -2.30
C PRO A 221 -61.60 -58.42 -0.87
N GLU A 222 -61.83 -57.37 -0.07
CA GLU A 222 -62.17 -57.22 1.37
C GLU A 222 -61.89 -58.29 2.47
N GLU A 223 -61.84 -57.78 3.72
CA GLU A 223 -62.06 -58.43 5.04
C GLU A 223 -60.99 -59.39 5.64
N SER A 224 -60.78 -59.48 6.98
CA SER A 224 -61.22 -58.65 8.14
C SER A 224 -60.40 -58.93 9.43
N SER A 225 -60.42 -57.98 10.39
CA SER A 225 -60.41 -58.14 11.88
C SER A 225 -59.30 -58.97 12.59
N GLY A 226 -58.83 -58.65 13.81
CA GLY A 226 -59.15 -57.58 14.78
C GLY A 226 -57.89 -57.19 15.59
N GLU A 227 -57.94 -56.43 16.69
CA GLU A 227 -59.01 -56.18 17.66
C GLU A 227 -58.96 -54.71 18.19
N ALA A 228 -60.01 -54.24 18.89
CA ALA A 228 -60.21 -52.86 19.37
C ALA A 228 -60.08 -52.77 20.92
N PRO A 229 -60.61 -51.79 21.72
CA PRO A 229 -61.50 -50.63 21.49
C PRO A 229 -60.79 -49.27 21.83
N GLU A 230 -61.39 -48.07 21.97
CA GLU A 230 -62.79 -47.69 22.32
C GLU A 230 -63.15 -46.23 21.89
N GLU A 231 -64.38 -46.04 21.37
CA GLU A 231 -65.30 -44.85 21.25
C GLU A 231 -64.73 -43.40 21.01
N ALA A 232 -65.11 -42.60 19.98
CA ALA A 232 -66.41 -42.18 19.34
C ALA A 232 -67.10 -40.96 20.03
N PRO A 233 -68.01 -40.16 19.39
CA PRO A 233 -68.49 -40.03 17.98
C PRO A 233 -68.02 -38.69 17.31
N ALA A 234 -68.38 -38.20 16.11
CA ALA A 234 -69.62 -38.09 15.29
C ALA A 234 -70.74 -37.20 15.91
N GLU A 235 -71.61 -36.47 15.20
CA GLU A 235 -71.87 -36.33 13.74
C GLU A 235 -72.41 -34.90 13.39
N ALA A 236 -73.06 -34.67 12.24
CA ALA A 236 -73.33 -33.33 11.67
C ALA A 236 -74.82 -32.90 11.61
N GLU A 237 -75.12 -31.58 11.64
CA GLU A 237 -76.33 -31.03 10.98
C GLU A 237 -76.38 -29.48 10.79
N SER A 238 -77.17 -29.05 9.77
CA SER A 238 -77.79 -27.72 9.58
C SER A 238 -76.91 -26.50 9.18
N ALA A 239 -77.57 -25.34 8.98
CA ALA A 239 -77.05 -24.18 8.23
C ALA A 239 -77.53 -22.82 8.79
N THR A 240 -77.19 -21.73 8.07
CA THR A 240 -77.52 -20.28 8.31
C THR A 240 -76.45 -19.49 9.08
N ALA A 241 -76.32 -18.18 8.78
CA ALA A 241 -75.25 -17.24 9.21
C ALA A 241 -75.79 -16.18 10.22
N PRO A 242 -75.08 -15.10 10.67
CA PRO A 242 -73.69 -14.60 10.41
C PRO A 242 -72.95 -14.24 11.74
N PRO A 243 -72.06 -13.21 11.94
CA PRO A 243 -71.24 -12.38 11.02
C PRO A 243 -69.72 -12.20 11.38
N ALA A 244 -68.99 -11.67 10.39
CA ALA A 244 -67.70 -10.94 10.35
C ALA A 244 -66.82 -10.60 11.60
N GLY A 245 -65.48 -10.66 11.39
CA GLY A 245 -64.50 -9.88 12.17
C GLY A 245 -63.01 -10.22 11.93
N GLY A 246 -62.25 -9.35 11.23
CA GLY A 246 -60.77 -9.30 11.22
C GLY A 246 -60.01 -10.34 10.38
N ARG A 247 -59.13 -9.89 9.46
CA ARG A 247 -58.18 -10.75 8.71
C ARG A 247 -56.77 -10.17 8.70
N HIS A 248 -55.79 -10.94 9.16
CA HIS A 248 -54.39 -10.77 8.73
C HIS A 248 -54.19 -11.39 7.34
N ALA A 249 -53.37 -10.74 6.50
CA ALA A 249 -52.92 -11.33 5.23
C ALA A 249 -51.59 -12.08 5.42
N ARG A 250 -51.47 -13.26 4.81
CA ARG A 250 -50.19 -13.99 4.68
C ARG A 250 -49.42 -13.48 3.45
N PRO A 251 -48.07 -13.51 3.45
CA PRO A 251 -47.28 -13.11 2.29
C PRO A 251 -47.52 -14.05 1.09
N ARG A 252 -47.56 -13.49 -0.12
CA ARG A 252 -47.58 -14.26 -1.37
C ARG A 252 -46.19 -14.79 -1.69
N ALA A 253 -46.13 -16.03 -2.18
CA ALA A 253 -44.92 -16.56 -2.82
C ALA A 253 -44.67 -15.82 -4.15
N VAL A 254 -43.41 -15.52 -4.43
CA VAL A 254 -42.98 -14.87 -5.68
C VAL A 254 -42.45 -15.94 -6.65
N VAL A 255 -42.96 -15.93 -7.88
CA VAL A 255 -42.51 -16.82 -8.96
C VAL A 255 -41.15 -16.33 -9.48
N PRO A 256 -40.15 -17.20 -9.70
CA PRO A 256 -38.86 -16.79 -10.24
C PRO A 256 -39.01 -16.25 -11.67
N ALA A 257 -38.59 -15.01 -11.89
CA ALA A 257 -38.59 -14.39 -13.20
C ALA A 257 -37.55 -15.06 -14.13
N GLN A 258 -37.89 -15.22 -15.41
CA GLN A 258 -37.00 -15.84 -16.39
C GLN A 258 -35.75 -14.98 -16.64
N ARG A 259 -34.64 -15.66 -16.96
CA ARG A 259 -33.32 -15.05 -17.23
C ARG A 259 -33.40 -13.96 -18.30
N GLN A 260 -33.27 -12.70 -17.92
CA GLN A 260 -32.95 -11.62 -18.87
C GLN A 260 -31.44 -11.57 -19.09
N ALA A 261 -31.01 -11.50 -20.35
CA ALA A 261 -29.60 -11.36 -20.71
C ALA A 261 -29.03 -10.01 -20.22
N THR A 262 -27.71 -9.95 -20.04
CA THR A 262 -26.99 -8.82 -19.41
C THR A 262 -26.94 -7.56 -20.26
N GLY A 263 -28.08 -6.87 -20.38
CA GLY A 263 -28.18 -5.57 -21.06
C GLY A 263 -27.57 -4.44 -20.22
N ARG A 264 -26.46 -3.85 -20.68
CA ARG A 264 -25.86 -2.63 -20.13
C ARG A 264 -26.85 -1.45 -20.29
N ARG A 265 -27.74 -1.22 -19.32
CA ARG A 265 -28.61 -0.03 -19.25
C ARG A 265 -27.79 1.24 -18.97
N ARG A 266 -27.22 1.82 -20.03
CA ARG A 266 -26.72 3.21 -20.01
C ARG A 266 -27.89 4.16 -19.77
N GLN A 267 -28.01 4.69 -18.56
CA GLN A 267 -28.87 5.83 -18.28
C GLN A 267 -28.19 7.11 -18.80
N LYS A 268 -28.97 8.09 -19.30
CA LYS A 268 -28.43 9.41 -19.63
C LYS A 268 -27.99 10.13 -18.34
N PRO A 269 -26.83 10.81 -18.32
CA PRO A 269 -26.45 11.68 -17.21
C PRO A 269 -27.52 12.73 -16.93
N GLN A 270 -27.77 13.01 -15.65
CA GLN A 270 -28.67 14.10 -15.23
C GLN A 270 -27.96 15.45 -15.45
N PRO A 271 -28.63 16.52 -15.92
CA PRO A 271 -28.06 17.86 -15.97
C PRO A 271 -27.61 18.32 -14.57
N VAL A 272 -26.62 19.21 -14.53
CA VAL A 272 -25.88 19.52 -13.30
C VAL A 272 -26.13 20.95 -12.86
N ASP A 273 -27.06 21.04 -11.92
CA ASP A 273 -27.61 22.28 -11.37
C ASP A 273 -26.57 23.10 -10.59
N GLU A 274 -26.64 24.43 -10.66
CA GLU A 274 -25.69 25.33 -10.00
C GLU A 274 -25.61 25.10 -8.47
N PHE A 275 -26.73 24.71 -7.85
CA PHE A 275 -26.82 24.31 -6.44
C PHE A 275 -25.81 23.22 -6.07
N LEU A 276 -25.68 22.18 -6.90
CA LEU A 276 -24.70 21.10 -6.69
C LEU A 276 -23.27 21.63 -6.83
N LEU A 277 -23.02 22.45 -7.86
CA LEU A 277 -21.70 23.02 -8.14
C LEU A 277 -21.24 23.97 -7.02
N ARG A 278 -22.15 24.72 -6.39
CA ARG A 278 -21.88 25.57 -5.23
C ARG A 278 -21.49 24.76 -3.99
N GLU A 279 -22.19 23.65 -3.72
CA GLU A 279 -21.86 22.81 -2.56
C GLU A 279 -20.53 22.07 -2.72
N LEU A 280 -20.27 21.52 -3.91
CA LEU A 280 -19.01 20.86 -4.25
C LEU A 280 -17.77 21.80 -4.27
N ARG A 281 -17.99 23.13 -4.21
CA ARG A 281 -16.94 24.16 -4.17
C ARG A 281 -16.59 24.66 -2.75
N ARG A 282 -17.35 24.28 -1.71
CA ARG A 282 -17.00 24.57 -0.30
C ARG A 282 -15.63 23.99 0.06
N SER A 283 -14.89 24.64 0.95
CA SER A 283 -13.52 24.22 1.31
C SER A 283 -13.49 22.91 2.09
N ARG A 284 -12.37 22.20 1.97
CA ARG A 284 -12.15 20.87 2.53
C ARG A 284 -11.10 20.94 3.63
N SER A 285 -11.37 20.26 4.74
CA SER A 285 -10.45 20.14 5.87
C SER A 285 -9.51 18.93 5.73
N GLY A 286 -9.00 18.65 4.51
CA GLY A 286 -8.25 17.42 4.18
C GLY A 286 -9.04 16.12 4.37
N ARG A 287 -10.36 16.22 4.54
CA ARG A 287 -11.27 15.10 4.85
C ARG A 287 -12.43 15.10 3.87
N MET A 288 -12.90 13.91 3.52
CA MET A 288 -14.07 13.72 2.67
C MET A 288 -15.32 14.32 3.35
N ARG A 289 -16.17 15.01 2.58
CA ARG A 289 -17.52 15.41 3.00
C ARG A 289 -18.55 14.32 2.67
N ASP A 290 -19.60 14.26 3.47
CA ASP A 290 -20.83 13.49 3.21
C ASP A 290 -21.55 13.96 1.92
N ILE A 291 -22.57 13.22 1.46
CA ILE A 291 -23.27 13.49 0.18
C ILE A 291 -24.79 13.64 0.26
N VAL A 292 -25.50 13.54 1.39
CA VAL A 292 -27.00 13.48 1.36
C VAL A 292 -27.63 14.67 0.64
N GLU A 293 -27.11 15.88 0.85
CA GLU A 293 -27.57 17.13 0.19
C GLU A 293 -27.25 17.19 -1.33
N THR A 294 -26.45 16.24 -1.82
CA THR A 294 -25.88 16.19 -3.18
C THR A 294 -26.12 14.86 -3.91
N ILE A 295 -26.75 13.87 -3.26
CA ILE A 295 -26.88 12.52 -3.79
C ILE A 295 -27.70 12.52 -5.08
N ARG A 296 -27.23 11.77 -6.08
CA ARG A 296 -27.88 11.64 -7.39
C ARG A 296 -28.64 10.31 -7.51
N ARG A 297 -29.60 10.23 -8.42
CA ARG A 297 -30.54 9.09 -8.53
C ARG A 297 -29.83 7.77 -8.87
N ASP A 298 -28.76 7.83 -9.66
CA ASP A 298 -27.89 6.70 -9.98
C ASP A 298 -27.15 6.18 -8.74
N GLN A 299 -26.61 7.10 -7.92
CA GLN A 299 -26.00 6.78 -6.63
C GLN A 299 -27.04 6.21 -5.64
N LEU A 300 -28.22 6.82 -5.54
CA LEU A 300 -29.30 6.35 -4.66
C LEU A 300 -29.78 4.95 -5.05
N ALA A 301 -29.86 4.62 -6.34
CA ALA A 301 -30.20 3.28 -6.81
C ALA A 301 -29.17 2.20 -6.42
N LEU A 302 -27.91 2.58 -6.14
CA LEU A 302 -26.92 1.67 -5.56
C LEU A 302 -27.02 1.57 -4.03
N VAL A 303 -27.35 2.69 -3.35
CA VAL A 303 -27.68 2.69 -1.92
C VAL A 303 -28.83 1.73 -1.62
N THR A 304 -29.96 1.88 -2.33
CA THR A 304 -31.23 1.19 -2.05
C THR A 304 -31.40 -0.16 -2.77
N GLY A 305 -30.33 -0.71 -3.36
CA GLY A 305 -30.37 -2.00 -4.05
C GLY A 305 -30.47 -3.21 -3.10
N SER A 306 -30.82 -4.39 -3.65
CA SER A 306 -30.94 -5.67 -2.93
C SER A 306 -29.90 -5.86 -1.80
N PRO A 307 -30.31 -6.23 -0.57
CA PRO A 307 -29.40 -6.50 0.53
C PRO A 307 -28.70 -7.87 0.44
N ALA A 308 -29.10 -8.75 -0.48
CA ALA A 308 -28.64 -10.15 -0.52
C ALA A 308 -27.36 -10.35 -1.36
N ASP A 309 -27.12 -9.51 -2.36
CA ASP A 309 -26.09 -9.75 -3.39
C ASP A 309 -24.69 -9.26 -2.95
N ILE A 310 -23.64 -9.78 -3.61
CA ILE A 310 -22.34 -9.08 -3.68
C ILE A 310 -22.46 -7.96 -4.73
N LEU A 311 -22.52 -6.71 -4.26
CA LEU A 311 -22.51 -5.52 -5.09
C LEU A 311 -21.09 -4.95 -5.19
N VAL A 312 -20.48 -5.06 -6.37
CA VAL A 312 -19.23 -4.36 -6.71
C VAL A 312 -19.57 -3.01 -7.33
N ILE A 313 -19.03 -1.92 -6.79
CA ILE A 313 -19.16 -0.56 -7.32
C ILE A 313 -17.79 -0.10 -7.84
N GLN A 314 -17.62 -0.21 -9.16
CA GLN A 314 -16.49 0.38 -9.88
C GLN A 314 -16.78 1.86 -10.10
N GLY A 315 -15.94 2.75 -9.56
CA GLY A 315 -16.11 4.19 -9.74
C GLY A 315 -14.78 4.93 -9.63
N GLY A 316 -14.40 5.64 -10.69
CA GLY A 316 -13.15 6.40 -10.72
C GLY A 316 -13.12 7.65 -9.82
N PRO A 317 -12.06 8.47 -9.91
CA PRO A 317 -11.86 9.63 -9.04
C PRO A 317 -13.08 10.57 -9.01
N GLY A 318 -13.49 10.99 -7.81
CA GLY A 318 -14.56 11.95 -7.58
C GLY A 318 -16.00 11.51 -7.92
N THR A 319 -16.22 10.22 -8.19
CA THR A 319 -17.56 9.63 -8.43
C THR A 319 -18.42 9.44 -7.18
N GLY A 320 -17.81 9.50 -5.99
CA GLY A 320 -18.49 9.37 -4.70
C GLY A 320 -18.65 7.93 -4.17
N LYS A 321 -17.98 6.92 -4.79
CA LYS A 321 -18.09 5.48 -4.46
C LYS A 321 -18.14 5.17 -2.95
N SER A 322 -17.22 5.77 -2.19
CA SER A 322 -17.05 5.56 -0.75
C SER A 322 -18.24 6.05 0.07
N ALA A 323 -18.79 7.22 -0.29
CA ALA A 323 -19.95 7.80 0.38
C ALA A 323 -21.24 7.02 0.05
N VAL A 324 -21.40 6.53 -1.20
CA VAL A 324 -22.47 5.59 -1.58
C VAL A 324 -22.43 4.33 -0.71
N GLY A 325 -21.25 3.80 -0.41
CA GLY A 325 -21.06 2.68 0.51
C GLY A 325 -21.56 2.95 1.94
N LEU A 326 -21.27 4.13 2.51
CA LEU A 326 -21.74 4.48 3.86
C LEU A 326 -23.24 4.78 3.90
N HIS A 327 -23.77 5.43 2.87
CA HIS A 327 -25.21 5.65 2.72
C HIS A 327 -25.97 4.33 2.65
N ARG A 328 -25.40 3.34 1.96
CA ARG A 328 -25.92 1.97 1.92
C ARG A 328 -25.95 1.31 3.29
N VAL A 329 -24.93 1.50 4.14
CA VAL A 329 -24.95 1.02 5.54
C VAL A 329 -26.15 1.60 6.30
N THR A 330 -26.36 2.92 6.26
CA THR A 330 -27.50 3.57 6.94
C THR A 330 -28.84 3.12 6.36
N TRP A 331 -28.97 3.00 5.03
CA TRP A 331 -30.20 2.49 4.43
C TRP A 331 -30.51 1.04 4.86
N LEU A 332 -29.50 0.16 4.88
CA LEU A 332 -29.63 -1.23 5.32
C LEU A 332 -30.03 -1.37 6.80
N VAL A 333 -29.53 -0.49 7.69
CA VAL A 333 -29.90 -0.49 9.11
C VAL A 333 -31.30 0.09 9.32
N ASN A 334 -31.60 1.23 8.69
CA ASN A 334 -32.87 1.94 8.89
C ASN A 334 -34.08 1.25 8.22
N ASN A 335 -33.85 0.24 7.38
CA ASN A 335 -34.89 -0.61 6.77
C ASN A 335 -34.84 -2.07 7.29
N ASP A 336 -34.35 -2.27 8.52
CA ASP A 336 -34.36 -3.55 9.25
C ASP A 336 -33.64 -4.75 8.58
N HIS A 337 -32.85 -4.54 7.52
CA HIS A 337 -32.12 -5.62 6.84
C HIS A 337 -31.02 -6.21 7.73
N PHE A 338 -30.27 -5.37 8.45
CA PHE A 338 -29.21 -5.76 9.39
C PHE A 338 -29.19 -4.85 10.63
N ARG A 339 -28.68 -5.35 11.77
CA ARG A 339 -28.34 -4.47 12.91
C ARG A 339 -26.95 -3.89 12.70
N ALA A 340 -26.71 -2.64 13.16
CA ALA A 340 -25.43 -1.96 12.92
C ALA A 340 -24.20 -2.75 13.40
N GLN A 341 -24.31 -3.39 14.57
CA GLN A 341 -23.31 -4.30 15.15
C GLN A 341 -23.01 -5.57 14.32
N ASP A 342 -23.89 -5.93 13.39
CA ASP A 342 -23.72 -7.04 12.45
C ASP A 342 -22.93 -6.63 11.19
N ILE A 343 -22.59 -5.34 11.04
CA ILE A 343 -21.94 -4.78 9.86
C ILE A 343 -20.46 -4.48 10.15
N LEU A 344 -19.59 -4.90 9.23
CA LEU A 344 -18.18 -4.52 9.19
C LEU A 344 -17.92 -3.55 8.03
N VAL A 345 -17.21 -2.46 8.30
CA VAL A 345 -16.65 -1.55 7.29
C VAL A 345 -15.13 -1.69 7.32
N VAL A 346 -14.55 -2.13 6.21
CA VAL A 346 -13.10 -2.31 6.04
C VAL A 346 -12.54 -1.15 5.21
N GLY A 347 -11.56 -0.45 5.77
CA GLY A 347 -10.95 0.73 5.15
C GLY A 347 -9.43 0.61 4.92
N PRO A 348 -8.85 1.39 3.99
CA PRO A 348 -7.42 1.35 3.69
C PRO A 348 -6.53 1.97 4.78
N HIS A 349 -6.94 3.09 5.38
CA HIS A 349 -6.13 3.88 6.31
C HIS A 349 -6.98 4.57 7.40
N GLN A 350 -6.34 4.99 8.51
CA GLN A 350 -7.01 5.56 9.67
C GLN A 350 -7.88 6.79 9.35
N ASN A 351 -7.41 7.70 8.51
CA ASN A 351 -8.16 8.92 8.13
C ASN A 351 -9.53 8.62 7.48
N PHE A 352 -9.68 7.46 6.82
CA PHE A 352 -10.96 7.01 6.28
C PHE A 352 -11.87 6.50 7.40
N LEU A 353 -11.34 5.76 8.38
CA LEU A 353 -12.12 5.26 9.52
C LEU A 353 -12.61 6.39 10.42
N GLU A 354 -11.82 7.46 10.58
CA GLU A 354 -12.28 8.71 11.22
C GLU A 354 -13.41 9.39 10.44
N TYR A 355 -13.40 9.31 9.11
CA TYR A 355 -14.50 9.79 8.27
C TYR A 355 -15.76 8.92 8.45
N VAL A 356 -15.62 7.58 8.44
CA VAL A 356 -16.72 6.64 8.73
C VAL A 356 -17.33 6.91 10.10
N GLY A 357 -16.50 7.06 11.14
CA GLY A 357 -16.90 7.36 12.52
C GLY A 357 -17.49 8.76 12.72
N ARG A 358 -17.37 9.66 11.73
CA ARG A 358 -18.07 10.96 11.72
C ARG A 358 -19.37 10.91 10.93
N VAL A 359 -19.38 10.28 9.75
CA VAL A 359 -20.53 10.31 8.84
C VAL A 359 -21.63 9.34 9.22
N LEU A 360 -21.32 8.10 9.64
CA LEU A 360 -22.40 7.17 10.02
C LEU A 360 -23.25 7.73 11.19
N PRO A 361 -22.68 8.35 12.25
CA PRO A 361 -23.48 9.06 13.25
C PRO A 361 -24.32 10.23 12.72
N THR A 362 -23.81 11.08 11.81
CA THR A 362 -24.63 12.17 11.25
C THR A 362 -25.74 11.66 10.33
N LEU A 363 -25.57 10.48 9.72
CA LEU A 363 -26.63 9.75 8.99
C LEU A 363 -27.63 9.02 9.89
N GLY A 364 -27.32 8.83 11.18
CA GLY A 364 -28.21 8.19 12.17
C GLY A 364 -27.89 6.71 12.44
N THR A 365 -26.66 6.28 12.16
CA THR A 365 -26.20 4.91 12.39
C THR A 365 -24.94 4.92 13.27
N ARG A 366 -25.06 4.53 14.54
CA ARG A 366 -23.89 4.28 15.41
C ARG A 366 -23.57 2.79 15.43
N ASN A 367 -22.59 2.39 16.25
CA ASN A 367 -22.33 0.99 16.62
C ASN A 367 -21.97 0.03 15.46
N VAL A 368 -21.58 0.57 14.31
CA VAL A 368 -20.99 -0.17 13.18
C VAL A 368 -19.53 -0.47 13.46
N THR A 369 -19.07 -1.68 13.15
CA THR A 369 -17.66 -2.06 13.36
C THR A 369 -16.82 -1.55 12.19
N ALA A 370 -15.89 -0.62 12.43
CA ALA A 370 -15.00 -0.07 11.39
C ALA A 370 -13.53 -0.42 11.68
N VAL A 371 -12.84 -1.04 10.72
CA VAL A 371 -11.49 -1.63 10.92
C VAL A 371 -10.58 -1.36 9.72
N GLN A 372 -9.30 -1.08 9.95
CA GLN A 372 -8.31 -0.95 8.88
C GLN A 372 -7.96 -2.34 8.35
N LEU A 373 -7.84 -2.53 7.02
CA LEU A 373 -7.56 -3.83 6.41
C LEU A 373 -6.40 -4.58 7.11
N GLY A 374 -5.24 -3.93 7.29
CA GLY A 374 -4.07 -4.52 7.96
C GLY A 374 -4.22 -4.80 9.47
N ARG A 375 -5.34 -4.44 10.09
CA ARG A 375 -5.69 -4.73 11.50
C ARG A 375 -6.78 -5.82 11.63
N LEU A 376 -7.21 -6.43 10.52
CA LEU A 376 -8.26 -7.46 10.52
C LEU A 376 -7.78 -8.82 11.06
N TRP A 377 -6.46 -9.07 11.03
CA TRP A 377 -5.81 -10.32 11.46
C TRP A 377 -4.98 -10.10 12.73
N GLU A 378 -5.01 -11.09 13.61
CA GLU A 378 -4.37 -11.01 14.94
C GLU A 378 -2.89 -11.39 14.87
N GLY A 379 -2.03 -10.40 15.14
CA GLY A 379 -0.59 -10.54 15.28
C GLY A 379 0.12 -9.19 15.27
N GLU A 380 1.41 -9.19 15.62
CA GLU A 380 2.29 -8.04 15.43
C GLU A 380 3.13 -8.27 14.17
N VAL A 381 3.14 -7.29 13.26
CA VAL A 381 3.95 -7.35 12.04
C VAL A 381 5.36 -6.88 12.38
N ARG A 382 6.32 -7.81 12.37
CA ARG A 382 7.74 -7.56 12.71
C ARG A 382 8.71 -7.83 11.56
N GLY A 383 8.25 -8.47 10.49
CA GLY A 383 9.05 -8.75 9.30
C GLY A 383 8.50 -8.09 8.04
N SER A 384 9.36 -7.98 7.03
CA SER A 384 9.02 -7.62 5.65
C SER A 384 9.26 -8.81 4.72
N ASP A 385 8.42 -8.94 3.70
CA ASP A 385 8.58 -9.91 2.61
C ASP A 385 9.19 -9.25 1.38
N SER A 386 9.91 -10.04 0.57
CA SER A 386 10.25 -9.63 -0.79
C SER A 386 8.98 -9.50 -1.66
N PRO A 387 9.00 -8.70 -2.75
CA PRO A 387 7.83 -8.56 -3.62
C PRO A 387 7.32 -9.89 -4.18
N THR A 388 8.23 -10.82 -4.49
CA THR A 388 7.89 -12.18 -4.97
C THR A 388 7.31 -13.05 -3.86
N ALA A 389 7.93 -13.10 -2.68
CA ALA A 389 7.38 -13.85 -1.54
C ALA A 389 5.97 -13.36 -1.18
N ARG A 390 5.76 -12.03 -1.20
CA ARG A 390 4.46 -11.40 -0.94
C ARG A 390 3.41 -11.77 -1.98
N LEU A 391 3.74 -11.78 -3.27
CA LEU A 391 2.84 -12.25 -4.33
C LEU A 391 2.39 -13.69 -4.06
N VAL A 392 3.35 -14.59 -3.82
CA VAL A 392 3.11 -16.02 -3.62
C VAL A 392 2.31 -16.32 -2.35
N LYS A 393 2.67 -15.74 -1.19
CA LYS A 393 1.94 -15.93 0.08
C LYS A 393 0.48 -15.49 -0.01
N SER A 394 0.20 -14.49 -0.84
CA SER A 394 -1.11 -13.83 -0.91
C SER A 394 -2.02 -14.36 -2.02
N ASP A 395 -1.51 -15.20 -2.92
CA ASP A 395 -2.22 -15.95 -3.96
C ASP A 395 -3.12 -17.06 -3.37
N GLU A 396 -4.25 -17.37 -4.00
CA GLU A 396 -5.16 -18.43 -3.55
C GLU A 396 -4.53 -19.83 -3.60
N ARG A 397 -3.53 -20.05 -4.47
CA ARG A 397 -2.69 -21.26 -4.50
C ARG A 397 -2.06 -21.56 -3.14
N MET A 398 -1.72 -20.53 -2.36
CA MET A 398 -1.14 -20.71 -1.03
C MET A 398 -2.09 -21.46 -0.08
N ALA A 399 -3.42 -21.25 -0.17
CA ALA A 399 -4.37 -22.02 0.64
C ALA A 399 -4.34 -23.53 0.35
N ALA A 400 -4.00 -23.94 -0.88
CA ALA A 400 -3.83 -25.35 -1.22
C ALA A 400 -2.51 -25.93 -0.66
N VAL A 401 -1.42 -25.15 -0.68
CA VAL A 401 -0.14 -25.52 -0.03
C VAL A 401 -0.33 -25.63 1.48
N LEU A 402 -1.01 -24.67 2.12
CA LEU A 402 -1.31 -24.67 3.55
C LEU A 402 -2.23 -25.83 3.96
N ARG A 403 -3.19 -26.22 3.11
CA ARG A 403 -4.00 -27.43 3.33
C ARG A 403 -3.14 -28.69 3.28
N ARG A 404 -2.36 -28.90 2.20
CA ARG A 404 -1.46 -30.06 2.09
C ARG A 404 -0.47 -30.13 3.27
N ARG A 405 0.05 -28.99 3.72
CA ARG A 405 0.92 -28.85 4.89
C ARG A 405 0.27 -29.30 6.21
N VAL A 406 -1.06 -29.21 6.32
CA VAL A 406 -1.83 -29.71 7.48
C VAL A 406 -2.14 -31.21 7.32
N GLU A 407 -2.60 -31.65 6.15
CA GLU A 407 -2.90 -33.08 5.90
C GLU A 407 -1.65 -33.97 6.02
N SER A 408 -0.45 -33.47 5.66
CA SER A 408 0.81 -34.23 5.66
C SER A 408 1.42 -34.49 7.05
N GLU A 409 0.85 -33.94 8.13
CA GLU A 409 1.22 -34.37 9.48
C GLU A 409 0.50 -35.65 9.92
N CYS A 410 -0.59 -36.08 9.26
CA CYS A 410 -1.23 -37.36 9.53
C CYS A 410 -0.53 -38.50 8.79
N ARG A 411 0.13 -39.38 9.55
CA ARG A 411 1.09 -40.40 9.10
C ARG A 411 0.64 -41.83 9.45
N PRO A 412 -0.14 -42.50 8.59
CA PRO A 412 -0.61 -43.87 8.83
C PRO A 412 0.54 -44.87 9.09
N GLU A 413 1.68 -44.69 8.43
CA GLU A 413 2.88 -45.50 8.59
C GLU A 413 3.50 -45.43 10.00
N ALA A 414 3.16 -44.40 10.80
CA ALA A 414 3.62 -44.32 12.18
C ALA A 414 2.97 -45.38 13.10
N ILE A 415 1.86 -46.01 12.69
CA ILE A 415 1.23 -47.14 13.41
C ILE A 415 2.25 -48.28 13.62
N ASP A 416 3.08 -48.54 12.62
CA ASP A 416 4.07 -49.64 12.61
C ASP A 416 5.19 -49.43 13.66
N THR A 417 5.28 -48.24 14.25
CA THR A 417 6.23 -47.92 15.34
C THR A 417 5.67 -48.18 16.75
N VAL A 418 4.37 -48.52 16.86
CA VAL A 418 3.63 -48.67 18.14
C VAL A 418 2.97 -50.05 18.26
N VAL A 419 2.68 -50.67 17.12
CA VAL A 419 2.14 -52.03 17.01
C VAL A 419 3.15 -53.08 17.48
N SER A 420 2.66 -54.13 18.16
CA SER A 420 3.46 -55.27 18.62
C SER A 420 3.50 -56.38 17.58
N ALA A 421 4.60 -57.14 17.56
CA ALA A 421 4.79 -58.26 16.66
C ALA A 421 3.71 -59.37 16.83
N PRO A 422 3.43 -60.16 15.78
CA PRO A 422 2.54 -61.32 15.84
C PRO A 422 2.89 -62.27 16.98
N SER A 423 1.90 -62.87 17.64
CA SER A 423 2.13 -63.84 18.70
C SER A 423 2.20 -65.28 18.17
N HIS A 424 1.53 -65.52 17.04
CA HIS A 424 1.69 -66.69 16.19
C HIS A 424 1.99 -66.27 14.74
N ALA A 425 2.58 -67.17 13.94
CA ALA A 425 3.00 -66.90 12.56
C ALA A 425 1.83 -66.65 11.56
N GLN A 426 0.61 -66.55 12.05
CA GLN A 426 -0.64 -66.35 11.31
C GLN A 426 -1.42 -65.11 11.79
N ASP A 427 -0.99 -64.45 12.87
CA ASP A 427 -1.64 -63.23 13.39
C ASP A 427 -1.17 -61.99 12.61
N GLU A 428 -2.06 -61.01 12.45
CA GLU A 428 -1.63 -59.65 12.09
C GLU A 428 -0.90 -58.99 13.27
N PRO A 429 0.15 -58.17 13.03
CA PRO A 429 0.68 -57.26 14.04
C PRO A 429 -0.44 -56.44 14.69
N ALA A 430 -0.46 -56.39 16.03
CA ALA A 430 -1.58 -55.81 16.79
C ALA A 430 -1.14 -54.66 17.71
N PHE A 431 -1.95 -53.61 17.79
CA PHE A 431 -1.85 -52.58 18.83
C PHE A 431 -2.39 -53.16 20.15
N VAL A 432 -1.61 -53.05 21.23
CA VAL A 432 -1.93 -53.66 22.52
C VAL A 432 -2.14 -52.58 23.58
N VAL A 433 -3.24 -52.64 24.32
CA VAL A 433 -3.58 -51.67 25.39
C VAL A 433 -3.91 -52.43 26.67
N VAL A 434 -3.34 -52.00 27.81
CA VAL A 434 -3.62 -52.58 29.13
C VAL A 434 -4.52 -51.66 29.95
N VAL A 435 -5.66 -52.17 30.41
CA VAL A 435 -6.65 -51.45 31.24
C VAL A 435 -7.13 -52.35 32.38
N GLY A 436 -6.98 -51.92 33.64
CA GLY A 436 -7.47 -52.67 34.80
C GLY A 436 -6.87 -54.09 34.96
N GLY A 437 -5.69 -54.34 34.40
CA GLY A 437 -5.06 -55.67 34.32
C GLY A 437 -5.53 -56.55 33.15
N THR A 438 -6.49 -56.08 32.35
CA THR A 438 -6.92 -56.74 31.10
C THR A 438 -6.08 -56.22 29.93
N SER A 439 -5.60 -57.12 29.07
CA SER A 439 -4.90 -56.76 27.83
C SER A 439 -5.85 -56.86 26.64
N LEU A 440 -6.00 -55.77 25.91
CA LEU A 440 -6.81 -55.65 24.70
C LEU A 440 -5.89 -55.62 23.48
N ARG A 441 -6.29 -56.25 22.38
CA ARG A 441 -5.53 -56.27 21.11
C ARG A 441 -6.42 -55.83 19.97
N LEU A 442 -5.98 -54.84 19.19
CA LEU A 442 -6.61 -54.44 17.93
C LEU A 442 -5.65 -54.72 16.76
N PRO A 443 -6.07 -55.43 15.70
CA PRO A 443 -5.25 -55.62 14.51
C PRO A 443 -4.88 -54.30 13.84
N ARG A 444 -3.70 -54.24 13.19
CA ARG A 444 -3.24 -53.06 12.44
C ARG A 444 -4.24 -52.62 11.36
N SER A 445 -4.82 -53.57 10.62
CA SER A 445 -5.86 -53.30 9.61
C SER A 445 -7.08 -52.57 10.18
N GLU A 446 -7.53 -52.95 11.37
CA GLU A 446 -8.66 -52.33 12.05
C GLU A 446 -8.33 -50.90 12.52
N VAL A 447 -7.14 -50.68 13.09
CA VAL A 447 -6.66 -49.32 13.46
C VAL A 447 -6.53 -48.42 12.23
N LEU A 448 -6.14 -48.98 11.07
CA LEU A 448 -6.10 -48.26 9.79
C LEU A 448 -7.50 -47.92 9.26
N GLY A 449 -8.48 -48.81 9.41
CA GLY A 449 -9.88 -48.55 9.06
C GLY A 449 -10.44 -47.36 9.85
N LEU A 450 -10.32 -47.39 11.18
CA LEU A 450 -10.76 -46.30 12.05
C LEU A 450 -10.03 -44.96 11.75
N LEU A 451 -8.79 -45.03 11.24
CA LEU A 451 -8.04 -43.85 10.79
C LEU A 451 -8.59 -43.31 9.45
N GLN A 452 -8.98 -44.18 8.51
CA GLN A 452 -9.62 -43.79 7.26
C GLN A 452 -11.00 -43.17 7.51
N ASP A 453 -11.85 -43.83 8.31
CA ASP A 453 -13.16 -43.34 8.75
C ASP A 453 -13.10 -41.93 9.39
N ALA A 454 -12.01 -41.62 10.08
CA ALA A 454 -11.77 -40.30 10.68
C ALA A 454 -11.20 -39.28 9.68
N ARG A 455 -10.47 -39.71 8.64
CA ARG A 455 -9.90 -38.83 7.61
C ARG A 455 -10.94 -38.31 6.61
N GLU A 456 -11.99 -39.07 6.34
CA GLU A 456 -13.06 -38.72 5.37
C GLU A 456 -13.98 -37.56 5.82
N GLY A 457 -13.93 -37.16 7.10
CA GLY A 457 -14.73 -36.02 7.59
C GLY A 457 -14.33 -34.68 6.96
N THR A 458 -15.32 -33.83 6.64
CA THR A 458 -15.08 -32.47 6.12
C THR A 458 -14.65 -31.46 7.21
N GLU A 459 -14.20 -31.94 8.37
CA GLU A 459 -13.94 -31.15 9.56
C GLU A 459 -12.47 -30.71 9.67
N GLY A 460 -12.20 -29.73 10.53
CA GLY A 460 -10.83 -29.29 10.85
C GLY A 460 -9.97 -30.43 11.42
N TYR A 461 -8.66 -30.36 11.22
CA TYR A 461 -7.68 -31.39 11.60
C TYR A 461 -7.83 -31.87 13.06
N ARG A 462 -8.06 -30.96 14.03
CA ARG A 462 -8.29 -31.29 15.44
C ARG A 462 -9.56 -32.11 15.65
N ALA A 463 -10.65 -31.77 14.97
CA ALA A 463 -11.91 -32.50 15.06
C ALA A 463 -11.77 -33.92 14.48
N ARG A 464 -11.13 -34.06 13.32
CA ARG A 464 -10.82 -35.39 12.75
C ARG A 464 -9.89 -36.23 13.63
N ARG A 465 -8.85 -35.64 14.22
CA ARG A 465 -7.97 -36.30 15.21
C ARG A 465 -8.74 -36.76 16.45
N ASP A 466 -9.61 -35.91 16.99
CA ASP A 466 -10.39 -36.26 18.19
C ASP A 466 -11.53 -37.24 17.88
N ARG A 467 -12.05 -37.26 16.65
CA ARG A 467 -12.90 -38.33 16.09
C ARG A 467 -12.14 -39.64 15.99
N PHE A 468 -10.91 -39.67 15.47
CA PHE A 468 -10.06 -40.87 15.46
C PHE A 468 -9.83 -41.42 16.89
N ARG A 469 -9.49 -40.56 17.85
CA ARG A 469 -9.38 -40.95 19.27
C ARG A 469 -10.71 -41.52 19.80
N THR A 470 -11.83 -40.90 19.44
CA THR A 470 -13.18 -41.34 19.87
C THR A 470 -13.49 -42.73 19.34
N LEU A 471 -13.38 -42.95 18.03
CA LEU A 471 -13.59 -44.24 17.36
C LEU A 471 -12.66 -45.34 17.93
N LEU A 472 -11.39 -45.03 18.18
CA LEU A 472 -10.43 -45.95 18.80
C LEU A 472 -10.83 -46.33 20.24
N VAL A 473 -11.26 -45.36 21.06
CA VAL A 473 -11.73 -45.63 22.43
C VAL A 473 -13.03 -46.42 22.43
N ASP A 474 -13.98 -46.11 21.54
CA ASP A 474 -15.24 -46.83 21.40
C ASP A 474 -15.01 -48.29 20.94
N ARG A 475 -14.05 -48.53 20.03
CA ARG A 475 -13.66 -49.88 19.63
C ARG A 475 -12.98 -50.67 20.76
N LEU A 476 -12.11 -50.02 21.54
CA LEU A 476 -11.48 -50.62 22.73
C LEU A 476 -12.49 -50.92 23.85
N LEU A 477 -13.53 -50.10 24.01
CA LEU A 477 -14.65 -50.39 24.90
C LEU A 477 -15.46 -51.61 24.43
N GLY A 478 -15.63 -51.78 23.11
CA GLY A 478 -16.21 -52.98 22.50
C GLY A 478 -15.42 -54.25 22.83
N GLU A 479 -14.10 -54.25 22.62
CA GLU A 479 -13.22 -55.37 23.01
C GLU A 479 -13.29 -55.66 24.52
N LEU A 480 -13.24 -54.61 25.35
CA LEU A 480 -13.32 -54.78 26.80
C LEU A 480 -14.69 -55.31 27.26
N ALA A 481 -15.78 -54.98 26.56
CA ALA A 481 -17.09 -55.56 26.84
C ALA A 481 -17.17 -57.05 26.44
N GLY A 482 -16.46 -57.47 25.40
CA GLY A 482 -16.31 -58.89 25.03
C GLY A 482 -15.47 -59.69 26.04
N VAL A 483 -14.31 -59.15 26.43
CA VAL A 483 -13.36 -59.83 27.33
C VAL A 483 -13.75 -59.74 28.81
N ALA A 484 -14.40 -58.65 29.24
CA ALA A 484 -14.78 -58.39 30.63
C ALA A 484 -16.14 -57.67 30.76
N PRO A 485 -17.28 -58.37 30.50
CA PRO A 485 -18.62 -57.76 30.40
C PRO A 485 -19.07 -56.91 31.59
N HIS A 486 -18.60 -57.22 32.80
CA HIS A 486 -18.93 -56.47 34.02
C HIS A 486 -18.13 -55.15 34.19
N ARG A 487 -17.00 -54.98 33.49
CA ARG A 487 -16.15 -53.78 33.55
C ARG A 487 -16.47 -52.78 32.43
N GLY A 488 -16.85 -53.25 31.25
CA GLY A 488 -17.18 -52.39 30.10
C GLY A 488 -18.40 -51.48 30.26
N ARG A 489 -19.08 -51.49 31.42
CA ARG A 489 -20.27 -50.67 31.72
C ARG A 489 -20.00 -49.49 32.67
N ASP A 490 -18.78 -49.36 33.20
CA ASP A 490 -18.43 -48.27 34.11
C ASP A 490 -18.00 -47.01 33.32
N ALA A 491 -18.68 -45.89 33.58
CA ALA A 491 -18.42 -44.60 32.92
C ALA A 491 -17.05 -43.98 33.26
N THR A 492 -16.31 -44.51 34.24
CA THR A 492 -14.91 -44.15 34.50
C THR A 492 -13.96 -44.71 33.45
N VAL A 493 -14.20 -45.94 32.98
CA VAL A 493 -13.28 -46.70 32.12
C VAL A 493 -13.06 -46.03 30.76
N ARG A 494 -14.05 -45.29 30.23
CA ARG A 494 -13.85 -44.45 29.04
C ARG A 494 -12.75 -43.42 29.26
N ARG A 495 -12.76 -42.71 30.39
CA ARG A 495 -11.76 -41.68 30.71
C ARG A 495 -10.38 -42.27 30.95
N ASP A 496 -10.32 -43.48 31.50
CA ASP A 496 -9.07 -44.21 31.70
C ASP A 496 -8.45 -44.67 30.36
N LEU A 497 -9.29 -45.05 29.38
CA LEU A 497 -8.88 -45.29 27.99
C LEU A 497 -8.44 -44.01 27.28
N GLU A 498 -9.22 -42.93 27.37
CA GLU A 498 -8.88 -41.61 26.79
C GLU A 498 -7.58 -41.02 27.35
N ARG A 499 -7.19 -41.40 28.56
CA ARG A 499 -5.94 -41.00 29.24
C ARG A 499 -4.85 -42.06 29.20
N ASN A 500 -5.10 -43.22 28.58
CA ASN A 500 -4.13 -44.32 28.57
C ASN A 500 -2.90 -43.93 27.74
N ARG A 501 -1.71 -44.06 28.34
CA ARG A 501 -0.43 -43.67 27.71
C ARG A 501 -0.20 -44.37 26.36
N GLN A 502 -0.69 -45.58 26.16
CA GLN A 502 -0.55 -46.32 24.90
C GLN A 502 -1.45 -45.71 23.82
N VAL A 503 -2.70 -45.39 24.17
CA VAL A 503 -3.68 -44.73 23.28
C VAL A 503 -3.20 -43.33 22.89
N THR A 504 -2.75 -42.52 23.85
CA THR A 504 -2.23 -41.18 23.54
C THR A 504 -0.94 -41.24 22.72
N THR A 505 -0.01 -42.17 23.01
CA THR A 505 1.21 -42.36 22.19
C THR A 505 0.90 -42.75 20.76
N LEU A 506 -0.12 -43.59 20.52
CA LEU A 506 -0.56 -43.93 19.17
C LEU A 506 -1.14 -42.71 18.46
N VAL A 507 -2.10 -42.01 19.07
CA VAL A 507 -2.74 -40.82 18.50
C VAL A 507 -1.71 -39.72 18.21
N ASP A 508 -0.77 -39.44 19.11
CA ASP A 508 0.22 -38.37 18.92
C ASP A 508 1.35 -38.73 17.94
N ARG A 509 1.58 -40.01 17.64
CA ARG A 509 2.52 -40.43 16.58
C ARG A 509 1.88 -40.45 15.18
N VAL A 510 0.64 -40.93 15.10
CA VAL A 510 -0.10 -41.07 13.83
C VAL A 510 -0.75 -39.74 13.41
N TRP A 511 -1.17 -38.94 14.39
CA TRP A 511 -1.91 -37.70 14.17
C TRP A 511 -1.50 -36.64 15.23
N PRO A 512 -0.26 -36.11 15.16
CA PRO A 512 0.29 -35.21 16.17
C PRO A 512 -0.52 -33.92 16.33
N ALA A 513 -0.54 -33.37 17.56
CA ALA A 513 -1.15 -32.07 17.82
C ALA A 513 -0.38 -30.94 17.10
N LEU A 514 -1.08 -30.14 16.29
CA LEU A 514 -0.52 -29.08 15.46
C LEU A 514 -1.00 -27.68 15.89
N SER A 515 -0.10 -26.70 15.85
CA SER A 515 -0.44 -25.27 15.95
C SER A 515 -0.24 -24.57 14.58
N PRO A 516 -1.01 -23.52 14.27
CA PRO A 516 -0.83 -22.71 13.05
C PRO A 516 0.59 -22.17 12.90
N GLU A 517 1.16 -21.66 13.98
CA GLU A 517 2.47 -21.02 14.04
C GLU A 517 3.57 -22.05 13.76
N VAL A 518 3.48 -23.24 14.35
CA VAL A 518 4.39 -24.38 14.07
C VAL A 518 4.18 -24.94 12.65
N ALA A 519 2.94 -24.95 12.15
CA ALA A 519 2.65 -25.38 10.79
C ALA A 519 3.32 -24.46 9.74
N LEU A 520 3.13 -23.14 9.85
CA LEU A 520 3.68 -22.15 8.93
C LEU A 520 5.22 -22.03 9.06
N ARG A 521 5.73 -21.94 10.30
CA ARG A 521 7.17 -21.91 10.58
C ARG A 521 7.87 -23.18 10.07
N GLY A 522 7.25 -24.34 10.23
CA GLY A 522 7.76 -25.61 9.71
C GLY A 522 7.66 -25.76 8.19
N LEU A 523 6.86 -24.93 7.50
CA LEU A 523 6.77 -24.86 6.04
C LEU A 523 7.87 -23.94 5.48
N LEU A 524 7.88 -22.66 5.91
CA LEU A 524 8.75 -21.62 5.35
C LEU A 524 10.24 -21.83 5.70
N ASN A 525 10.54 -22.56 6.78
CA ASN A 525 11.90 -22.78 7.26
C ASN A 525 12.45 -24.17 6.85
N SER A 526 11.77 -24.92 5.97
CA SER A 526 12.19 -26.27 5.54
C SER A 526 11.99 -26.46 4.02
N PRO A 527 13.06 -26.35 3.21
CA PRO A 527 12.97 -26.44 1.75
C PRO A 527 12.36 -27.76 1.25
N THR A 528 12.61 -28.88 1.94
CA THR A 528 12.04 -30.20 1.60
C THR A 528 10.52 -30.22 1.81
N ARG A 529 10.04 -29.81 3.00
CA ARG A 529 8.60 -29.75 3.31
C ARG A 529 7.87 -28.76 2.41
N LEU A 530 8.49 -27.64 2.08
CA LEU A 530 7.92 -26.67 1.15
C LEU A 530 7.74 -27.28 -0.24
N ARG A 531 8.75 -27.98 -0.78
CA ARG A 531 8.66 -28.68 -2.05
C ARG A 531 7.57 -29.75 -2.05
N GLU A 532 7.53 -30.60 -1.03
CA GLU A 532 6.50 -31.63 -0.85
C GLU A 532 5.07 -31.05 -0.81
N CYS A 533 4.86 -29.94 -0.07
CA CYS A 533 3.55 -29.31 0.04
C CYS A 533 3.17 -28.53 -1.23
N ALA A 534 4.13 -27.94 -1.93
CA ALA A 534 3.92 -27.07 -3.08
C ALA A 534 4.01 -27.76 -4.46
N ASP A 535 4.27 -29.08 -4.50
CA ASP A 535 4.45 -29.84 -5.74
C ASP A 535 3.28 -29.70 -6.72
N GLY A 536 3.56 -29.30 -7.96
CA GLY A 536 2.53 -28.96 -8.96
C GLY A 536 1.60 -27.78 -8.60
N ILE A 537 1.97 -26.93 -7.63
CA ILE A 537 1.23 -25.71 -7.24
C ILE A 537 2.10 -24.46 -7.39
N LEU A 538 3.34 -24.49 -6.89
CA LEU A 538 4.30 -23.39 -6.97
C LEU A 538 5.57 -23.83 -7.69
N ASP A 539 6.16 -22.96 -8.51
CA ASP A 539 7.41 -23.26 -9.21
C ASP A 539 8.66 -23.18 -8.27
N PRO A 540 9.83 -23.69 -8.67
CA PRO A 540 11.03 -23.69 -7.82
C PRO A 540 11.53 -22.29 -7.41
N GLY A 541 11.28 -21.24 -8.20
CA GLY A 541 11.60 -19.85 -7.90
C GLY A 541 10.62 -19.22 -6.92
N GLU A 542 9.32 -19.48 -7.09
CA GLU A 542 8.29 -19.17 -6.08
C GLU A 542 8.63 -19.84 -4.74
N GLN A 543 8.94 -21.14 -4.75
CA GLN A 543 9.39 -21.89 -3.57
C GLN A 543 10.69 -21.34 -2.96
N ALA A 544 11.64 -20.87 -3.77
CA ALA A 544 12.86 -20.23 -3.26
C ALA A 544 12.54 -18.89 -2.57
N SER A 545 11.62 -18.09 -3.12
CA SER A 545 11.24 -16.78 -2.56
C SER A 545 10.59 -16.88 -1.17
N LEU A 546 9.90 -17.98 -0.88
CA LEU A 546 9.24 -18.22 0.41
C LEU A 546 10.19 -18.68 1.53
N GLN A 547 11.43 -19.06 1.22
CA GLN A 547 12.36 -19.61 2.22
C GLN A 547 12.94 -18.52 3.11
N ARG A 548 12.96 -18.77 4.43
CA ARG A 548 13.50 -17.83 5.42
C ARG A 548 14.34 -18.53 6.49
N ARG A 549 15.25 -17.76 7.11
CA ARG A 549 16.05 -18.23 8.25
C ARG A 549 15.14 -18.43 9.46
N LYS A 550 15.25 -19.60 10.09
CA LYS A 550 14.56 -19.95 11.33
C LYS A 550 15.00 -19.03 12.48
N ALA A 551 14.04 -18.35 13.12
CA ALA A 551 14.25 -17.67 14.42
C ALA A 551 14.35 -18.71 15.55
N GLU A 552 14.62 -18.31 16.79
CA GLU A 552 14.87 -19.26 17.89
C GLU A 552 13.57 -19.89 18.42
N SER A 553 12.65 -19.09 18.96
CA SER A 553 11.27 -19.50 19.29
C SER A 553 10.29 -19.25 18.13
N ALA A 554 9.01 -19.58 18.34
CA ALA A 554 7.91 -19.20 17.43
C ALA A 554 7.30 -17.81 17.75
N ALA A 555 7.68 -17.21 18.89
CA ALA A 555 7.18 -15.91 19.35
C ALA A 555 8.09 -14.74 18.91
N GLU A 556 9.35 -15.03 18.58
CA GLU A 556 10.31 -14.07 17.99
C GLU A 556 10.32 -14.11 16.45
N GLU A 557 9.64 -15.10 15.86
CA GLU A 557 9.59 -15.27 14.41
C GLU A 557 8.98 -14.01 13.75
N PRO A 558 9.67 -13.35 12.80
CA PRO A 558 9.29 -12.03 12.31
C PRO A 558 8.16 -12.12 11.28
N TRP A 559 6.94 -12.32 11.77
CA TRP A 559 5.74 -12.46 10.94
C TRP A 559 5.46 -11.20 10.11
N THR A 560 5.09 -11.40 8.85
CA THR A 560 4.67 -10.34 7.92
C THR A 560 3.14 -10.21 7.87
N THR A 561 2.61 -9.14 7.28
CA THR A 561 1.15 -8.96 7.11
C THR A 561 0.50 -10.13 6.37
N ASP A 562 1.15 -10.65 5.33
CA ASP A 562 0.63 -11.76 4.52
C ASP A 562 0.81 -13.12 5.21
N ASP A 563 1.79 -13.27 6.13
CA ASP A 563 1.86 -14.40 7.06
C ASP A 563 0.66 -14.44 8.02
N LEU A 564 0.16 -13.29 8.53
CA LEU A 564 -1.00 -13.27 9.43
C LEU A 564 -2.28 -13.81 8.76
N VAL A 565 -2.43 -13.58 7.46
CA VAL A 565 -3.54 -14.16 6.66
C VAL A 565 -3.36 -15.68 6.51
N CYS A 566 -2.12 -16.14 6.31
CA CYS A 566 -1.79 -17.57 6.27
C CYS A 566 -2.04 -18.26 7.63
N LEU A 567 -1.74 -17.59 8.75
CA LEU A 567 -2.04 -18.08 10.09
C LEU A 567 -3.55 -18.18 10.35
N GLU A 568 -4.37 -17.27 9.83
CA GLU A 568 -5.84 -17.40 9.92
C GLU A 568 -6.35 -18.59 9.08
N GLU A 569 -5.85 -18.77 7.86
CA GLU A 569 -6.18 -19.96 7.03
C GLU A 569 -5.82 -21.25 7.77
N LEU A 570 -4.66 -21.30 8.43
CA LEU A 570 -4.23 -22.44 9.24
C LEU A 570 -5.06 -22.61 10.52
N ARG A 571 -5.48 -21.54 11.21
CA ARG A 571 -6.41 -21.63 12.36
C ARG A 571 -7.73 -22.27 11.94
N PHE A 572 -8.27 -21.86 10.79
CA PHE A 572 -9.47 -22.46 10.21
C PHE A 572 -9.27 -23.93 9.81
N LEU A 573 -8.20 -24.27 9.09
CA LEU A 573 -7.89 -25.65 8.66
C LEU A 573 -7.59 -26.59 9.84
N ILE A 574 -6.88 -26.10 10.86
CA ILE A 574 -6.44 -26.93 11.99
C ILE A 574 -7.58 -27.11 13.00
N ALA A 575 -8.27 -26.04 13.38
CA ALA A 575 -9.19 -26.06 14.51
C ALA A 575 -10.68 -25.90 14.13
N GLY A 576 -11.00 -25.56 12.88
CA GLY A 576 -12.35 -25.14 12.48
C GLY A 576 -12.72 -23.73 12.97
N GLU A 577 -11.79 -23.06 13.68
CA GLU A 577 -11.97 -21.73 14.25
C GLU A 577 -12.28 -20.71 13.14
N SER A 578 -13.53 -20.22 13.13
CA SER A 578 -13.95 -19.12 12.25
C SER A 578 -13.78 -17.78 12.98
N PRO A 579 -13.22 -16.73 12.36
CA PRO A 579 -13.21 -15.40 12.94
C PRO A 579 -14.64 -14.83 13.11
N ARG A 580 -14.78 -13.72 13.87
CA ARG A 580 -16.08 -13.06 14.07
C ARG A 580 -16.81 -12.85 12.74
N ARG A 581 -18.05 -13.35 12.69
CA ARG A 581 -18.95 -13.30 11.53
C ARG A 581 -19.78 -12.02 11.56
N TYR A 582 -20.05 -11.48 10.37
CA TYR A 582 -20.84 -10.29 10.10
C TYR A 582 -21.89 -10.63 9.05
N ARG A 583 -23.06 -9.98 9.12
CA ARG A 583 -24.17 -10.22 8.17
C ARG A 583 -24.06 -9.39 6.90
N HIS A 584 -23.32 -8.27 6.95
CA HIS A 584 -22.90 -7.48 5.80
C HIS A 584 -21.45 -7.02 5.97
N ILE A 585 -20.68 -6.97 4.88
CA ILE A 585 -19.35 -6.33 4.87
C ILE A 585 -19.29 -5.27 3.77
N VAL A 586 -18.85 -4.06 4.13
CA VAL A 586 -18.41 -3.03 3.18
C VAL A 586 -16.88 -3.04 3.12
N VAL A 587 -16.31 -2.98 1.91
CA VAL A 587 -14.85 -2.83 1.71
C VAL A 587 -14.61 -1.67 0.75
N ASP A 588 -13.79 -0.70 1.14
CA ASP A 588 -13.33 0.37 0.24
C ASP A 588 -11.88 0.16 -0.22
N GLU A 589 -11.54 0.71 -1.39
CA GLU A 589 -10.30 0.46 -2.13
C GLU A 589 -10.02 -1.04 -2.38
N ALA A 590 -11.08 -1.81 -2.59
CA ALA A 590 -11.05 -3.28 -2.63
C ALA A 590 -10.18 -3.88 -3.75
N GLN A 591 -9.75 -3.09 -4.74
CA GLN A 591 -8.78 -3.52 -5.76
C GLN A 591 -7.37 -3.80 -5.19
N ASP A 592 -7.08 -3.38 -3.95
CA ASP A 592 -5.81 -3.71 -3.28
C ASP A 592 -5.90 -4.98 -2.40
N LEU A 593 -7.09 -5.60 -2.26
CA LEU A 593 -7.25 -6.88 -1.56
C LEU A 593 -6.46 -7.98 -2.28
N THR A 594 -5.72 -8.80 -1.54
CA THR A 594 -5.10 -10.00 -2.11
C THR A 594 -6.09 -11.18 -2.14
N PRO A 595 -5.89 -12.20 -2.99
CA PRO A 595 -6.73 -13.41 -3.04
C PRO A 595 -6.94 -14.05 -1.66
N MET A 596 -5.88 -14.20 -0.86
CA MET A 596 -5.97 -14.75 0.50
C MET A 596 -6.76 -13.85 1.48
N GLN A 597 -6.65 -12.53 1.35
CA GLN A 597 -7.44 -11.59 2.16
C GLN A 597 -8.92 -11.65 1.80
N ALA A 598 -9.25 -11.79 0.50
CA ALA A 598 -10.63 -11.99 0.04
C ALA A 598 -11.23 -13.31 0.57
N ARG A 599 -10.45 -14.41 0.62
CA ARG A 599 -10.86 -15.67 1.25
C ARG A 599 -11.18 -15.52 2.75
N SER A 600 -10.39 -14.70 3.47
CA SER A 600 -10.65 -14.37 4.88
C SER A 600 -11.94 -13.55 5.05
N LEU A 601 -12.16 -12.53 4.21
CA LEU A 601 -13.39 -11.73 4.21
C LEU A 601 -14.63 -12.58 3.91
N ARG A 602 -14.53 -13.56 3.00
CA ARG A 602 -15.60 -14.54 2.73
C ARG A 602 -15.95 -15.38 3.96
N ARG A 603 -14.97 -15.89 4.73
CA ARG A 603 -15.23 -16.57 6.02
C ARG A 603 -15.97 -15.69 7.03
N ARG A 604 -15.72 -14.38 6.99
CA ARG A 604 -16.32 -13.38 7.87
C ARG A 604 -17.74 -12.98 7.44
N CYS A 605 -18.19 -13.30 6.23
CA CYS A 605 -19.56 -13.06 5.77
C CYS A 605 -20.23 -14.32 5.16
N PRO A 606 -20.70 -15.28 5.99
CA PRO A 606 -21.37 -16.48 5.50
C PRO A 606 -22.69 -16.23 4.75
N THR A 607 -23.28 -15.04 4.88
CA THR A 607 -24.47 -14.59 4.14
C THR A 607 -24.17 -14.19 2.70
N GLY A 608 -22.90 -14.00 2.32
CA GLY A 608 -22.50 -13.49 1.01
C GLY A 608 -22.85 -12.02 0.73
N SER A 609 -23.50 -11.32 1.66
CA SER A 609 -23.93 -9.93 1.45
C SER A 609 -22.75 -8.96 1.61
N MET A 610 -22.30 -8.36 0.51
CA MET A 610 -21.15 -7.46 0.51
C MET A 610 -21.35 -6.23 -0.37
N THR A 611 -20.81 -5.10 0.05
CA THR A 611 -20.67 -3.89 -0.77
C THR A 611 -19.18 -3.62 -1.00
N VAL A 612 -18.68 -3.96 -2.19
CA VAL A 612 -17.26 -3.90 -2.57
C VAL A 612 -17.05 -2.64 -3.40
N LEU A 613 -16.25 -1.69 -2.93
CA LEU A 613 -16.04 -0.38 -3.56
C LEU A 613 -14.59 -0.28 -4.05
N GLY A 614 -14.38 0.27 -5.25
CA GLY A 614 -13.02 0.42 -5.75
C GLY A 614 -12.91 1.07 -7.12
N ASP A 615 -11.67 1.19 -7.57
CA ASP A 615 -11.32 1.55 -8.94
C ASP A 615 -10.10 0.73 -9.39
N LEU A 616 -10.28 -0.16 -10.37
CA LEU A 616 -9.20 -0.99 -10.93
C LEU A 616 -8.05 -0.15 -11.55
N ALA A 617 -8.29 1.09 -12.00
CA ALA A 617 -7.22 1.99 -12.43
C ALA A 617 -6.32 2.47 -11.25
N GLN A 618 -6.82 2.36 -10.01
CA GLN A 618 -6.11 2.69 -8.77
C GLN A 618 -5.64 1.44 -8.03
N ALA A 619 -5.40 0.32 -8.73
CA ALA A 619 -4.82 -0.90 -8.17
C ALA A 619 -3.33 -0.67 -7.81
N THR A 620 -3.04 -0.56 -6.53
CA THR A 620 -1.71 -0.25 -5.98
C THR A 620 -1.18 -1.33 -5.02
N GLY A 621 -2.01 -2.33 -4.72
CA GLY A 621 -1.61 -3.56 -4.02
C GLY A 621 -0.67 -4.46 -4.86
N PRO A 622 -0.19 -5.58 -4.29
CA PRO A 622 0.72 -6.49 -4.99
C PRO A 622 0.05 -7.16 -6.20
N HIS A 623 -1.23 -7.52 -6.10
CA HIS A 623 -2.02 -8.08 -7.20
C HIS A 623 -2.66 -6.95 -8.03
N SER A 624 -2.24 -6.78 -9.29
CA SER A 624 -2.79 -5.79 -10.21
C SER A 624 -3.95 -6.38 -11.03
N TYR A 625 -5.18 -6.31 -10.51
CA TYR A 625 -6.35 -6.84 -11.20
C TYR A 625 -6.73 -6.02 -12.45
N THR A 626 -6.94 -6.71 -13.57
CA THR A 626 -7.51 -6.14 -14.81
C THR A 626 -9.03 -6.27 -14.89
N SER A 627 -9.65 -7.06 -13.99
CA SER A 627 -11.08 -7.29 -13.94
C SER A 627 -11.54 -7.75 -12.56
N TRP A 628 -12.72 -7.29 -12.12
CA TRP A 628 -13.36 -7.74 -10.88
C TRP A 628 -13.72 -9.24 -10.87
N LYS A 629 -13.66 -9.96 -12.01
CA LYS A 629 -14.03 -11.38 -12.10
C LYS A 629 -13.28 -12.28 -11.11
N GLN A 630 -11.98 -12.07 -10.94
CA GLN A 630 -11.15 -12.88 -10.04
C GLN A 630 -11.57 -12.65 -8.58
N LEU A 631 -11.57 -11.39 -8.14
CA LEU A 631 -11.92 -11.02 -6.76
C LEU A 631 -13.38 -11.36 -6.42
N GLY A 632 -14.33 -11.09 -7.33
CA GLY A 632 -15.75 -11.43 -7.16
C GLY A 632 -15.99 -12.94 -7.08
N GLY A 633 -15.27 -13.73 -7.88
CA GLY A 633 -15.28 -15.19 -7.80
C GLY A 633 -14.70 -15.75 -6.49
N ILE A 634 -13.68 -15.09 -5.92
CA ILE A 634 -13.09 -15.47 -4.63
C ILE A 634 -13.98 -15.03 -3.45
N LEU A 635 -14.63 -13.87 -3.53
CA LEU A 635 -15.54 -13.38 -2.49
C LEU A 635 -16.87 -14.15 -2.46
N SER A 636 -17.37 -14.60 -3.62
CA SER A 636 -18.50 -15.52 -3.66
C SER A 636 -18.12 -16.93 -3.17
N ALA A 637 -19.07 -17.60 -2.53
CA ALA A 637 -19.04 -19.05 -2.32
C ALA A 637 -20.12 -19.75 -3.15
N GLN A 638 -21.33 -19.16 -3.18
CA GLN A 638 -22.56 -19.79 -3.66
C GLN A 638 -23.58 -18.76 -4.23
N GLY A 639 -23.16 -17.50 -4.44
CA GLY A 639 -24.08 -16.41 -4.77
C GLY A 639 -23.71 -15.63 -6.03
N ASP A 640 -24.73 -15.08 -6.70
CA ASP A 640 -24.53 -14.13 -7.80
C ASP A 640 -23.90 -12.82 -7.28
N TRP A 641 -23.00 -12.26 -8.09
CA TRP A 641 -22.34 -10.99 -7.84
C TRP A 641 -22.45 -10.10 -9.08
N ARG A 642 -22.55 -8.78 -8.90
CA ARG A 642 -22.76 -7.84 -10.00
C ARG A 642 -21.89 -6.60 -9.87
N VAL A 643 -21.42 -6.09 -11.01
CA VAL A 643 -20.73 -4.80 -11.11
C VAL A 643 -21.73 -3.71 -11.45
N ALA A 644 -21.68 -2.60 -10.71
CA ALA A 644 -22.24 -1.31 -11.09
C ALA A 644 -21.08 -0.35 -11.42
N GLU A 645 -21.27 0.46 -12.47
CA GLU A 645 -20.30 1.46 -12.92
C GLU A 645 -20.80 2.87 -12.56
N LEU A 646 -20.02 3.63 -11.78
CA LEU A 646 -20.23 5.07 -11.57
C LEU A 646 -19.35 5.84 -12.55
N ASN A 647 -19.96 6.26 -13.68
CA ASN A 647 -19.25 6.85 -14.82
C ASN A 647 -19.25 8.39 -14.85
N THR A 648 -19.69 9.05 -13.77
CA THR A 648 -19.76 10.53 -13.67
C THR A 648 -18.96 11.03 -12.48
N SER A 649 -17.95 11.86 -12.72
CA SER A 649 -17.18 12.51 -11.65
C SER A 649 -17.75 13.89 -11.33
N TYR A 650 -18.16 14.06 -10.08
CA TYR A 650 -18.69 15.32 -9.56
C TYR A 650 -17.62 16.13 -8.83
N ARG A 651 -16.64 15.45 -8.20
CA ARG A 651 -15.67 16.09 -7.30
C ARG A 651 -14.38 16.55 -7.97
N VAL A 652 -13.87 15.86 -8.99
CA VAL A 652 -12.65 16.29 -9.72
C VAL A 652 -13.06 17.23 -10.88
N PRO A 653 -12.32 18.33 -11.16
CA PRO A 653 -12.59 19.18 -12.32
C PRO A 653 -12.34 18.45 -13.64
N ALA A 654 -13.07 18.84 -14.69
CA ALA A 654 -12.87 18.33 -16.04
C ALA A 654 -11.45 18.58 -16.55
N GLU A 655 -10.89 19.76 -16.28
CA GLU A 655 -9.54 20.16 -16.66
C GLU A 655 -8.48 19.17 -16.11
N ILE A 656 -8.67 18.70 -14.89
CA ILE A 656 -7.78 17.72 -14.23
C ILE A 656 -8.04 16.31 -14.75
N MET A 657 -9.31 15.94 -14.96
CA MET A 657 -9.67 14.62 -15.49
C MET A 657 -9.20 14.44 -16.93
N ASP A 658 -9.33 15.46 -17.79
CA ASP A 658 -8.90 15.43 -19.19
C ASP A 658 -7.36 15.32 -19.29
N PHE A 659 -6.63 16.02 -18.41
CA PHE A 659 -5.16 15.92 -18.30
C PHE A 659 -4.68 14.52 -17.90
N VAL A 660 -5.33 13.84 -16.95
CA VAL A 660 -4.90 12.49 -16.52
C VAL A 660 -5.53 11.35 -17.33
N ALA A 661 -6.48 11.65 -18.23
CA ALA A 661 -7.18 10.64 -19.03
C ALA A 661 -6.27 9.79 -19.95
N PRO A 662 -5.21 10.34 -20.58
CA PRO A 662 -4.24 9.53 -21.33
C PRO A 662 -3.56 8.47 -20.46
N LEU A 663 -2.99 8.88 -19.32
CA LEU A 663 -2.36 7.99 -18.34
C LEU A 663 -3.34 6.92 -17.83
N ALA A 664 -4.58 7.31 -17.51
CA ALA A 664 -5.63 6.38 -17.09
C ALA A 664 -5.97 5.34 -18.17
N ARG A 665 -6.01 5.75 -19.45
CA ARG A 665 -6.25 4.85 -20.60
C ARG A 665 -5.09 3.89 -20.84
N ALA A 666 -3.84 4.29 -20.63
CA ALA A 666 -2.68 3.39 -20.69
C ALA A 666 -2.70 2.37 -19.54
N ILE A 667 -3.06 2.82 -18.32
CA ILE A 667 -3.11 2.03 -17.10
C ILE A 667 -4.20 0.96 -17.10
N ALA A 668 -5.37 1.26 -17.64
CA ALA A 668 -6.53 0.37 -17.65
C ALA A 668 -7.41 0.57 -18.90
N PRO A 669 -6.97 0.12 -20.10
CA PRO A 669 -7.66 0.37 -21.37
C PRO A 669 -9.10 -0.16 -21.46
N SER A 670 -9.45 -1.13 -20.62
CA SER A 670 -10.76 -1.80 -20.60
C SER A 670 -11.83 -1.10 -19.78
N LEU A 671 -11.48 -0.05 -19.02
CA LEU A 671 -12.40 0.64 -18.11
C LEU A 671 -13.04 1.89 -18.76
N PRO A 672 -14.32 2.18 -18.47
CA PRO A 672 -14.89 3.47 -18.81
C PRO A 672 -14.23 4.58 -18.00
N TYR A 673 -13.68 5.59 -18.68
CA TYR A 673 -13.14 6.76 -17.99
C TYR A 673 -14.28 7.69 -17.53
N PRO A 674 -14.29 8.19 -16.27
CA PRO A 674 -15.44 8.96 -15.78
C PRO A 674 -15.55 10.32 -16.46
N THR A 675 -16.76 10.68 -16.90
CA THR A 675 -17.04 12.02 -17.43
C THR A 675 -17.16 13.01 -16.28
N ALA A 676 -16.30 14.04 -16.26
CA ALA A 676 -16.37 15.11 -15.28
C ALA A 676 -17.46 16.14 -15.66
N VAL A 677 -18.24 16.58 -14.67
CA VAL A 677 -19.34 17.56 -14.91
C VAL A 677 -19.06 18.96 -14.37
N ARG A 678 -17.97 19.15 -13.61
CA ARG A 678 -17.59 20.44 -13.03
C ARG A 678 -16.35 20.98 -13.72
N ARG A 679 -16.37 22.28 -14.01
CA ARG A 679 -15.19 23.05 -14.43
C ARG A 679 -14.70 23.96 -13.30
N ALA A 680 -13.38 24.13 -13.26
CA ALA A 680 -12.66 25.02 -12.34
C ALA A 680 -12.03 26.24 -13.04
N GLY A 681 -11.89 26.22 -14.37
CA GLY A 681 -11.39 27.32 -15.19
C GLY A 681 -9.93 27.16 -15.63
N ASP A 682 -9.47 28.07 -16.49
CA ASP A 682 -8.29 27.94 -17.36
C ASP A 682 -6.92 27.99 -16.64
N GLY A 683 -6.92 27.90 -15.31
CA GLY A 683 -5.72 27.76 -14.47
C GLY A 683 -5.80 26.60 -13.47
N ALA A 684 -6.71 25.64 -13.71
CA ALA A 684 -6.97 24.48 -12.84
C ALA A 684 -5.93 23.36 -12.96
N VAL A 685 -5.27 23.21 -14.11
CA VAL A 685 -4.03 22.43 -14.26
C VAL A 685 -2.90 23.39 -14.56
N ARG A 686 -1.76 23.23 -13.90
CA ARG A 686 -0.56 24.04 -14.10
C ARG A 686 0.66 23.14 -14.20
N LEU A 687 1.25 23.07 -15.38
CA LEU A 687 2.55 22.43 -15.58
C LEU A 687 3.64 23.48 -15.30
N VAL A 688 4.64 23.11 -14.53
CA VAL A 688 5.71 23.99 -14.07
C VAL A 688 7.05 23.29 -14.28
N PRO A 689 7.74 23.53 -15.42
CA PRO A 689 9.15 23.22 -15.51
C PRO A 689 9.92 24.07 -14.50
N THR A 690 10.84 23.45 -13.77
CA THR A 690 11.69 24.09 -12.76
C THR A 690 13.08 23.46 -12.78
N THR A 691 14.07 24.10 -12.19
CA THR A 691 15.41 23.51 -12.06
C THR A 691 15.50 22.62 -10.81
N PRO A 692 16.38 21.59 -10.79
CA PRO A 692 16.48 20.66 -9.65
C PRO A 692 16.74 21.30 -8.28
N TRP A 693 17.37 22.49 -8.24
CA TRP A 693 17.64 23.20 -6.99
C TRP A 693 16.52 24.17 -6.59
N GLU A 694 15.73 24.68 -7.54
CA GLU A 694 14.56 25.53 -7.25
C GLU A 694 13.33 24.70 -6.86
N LEU A 695 13.21 23.45 -7.33
CA LEU A 695 12.05 22.56 -7.14
C LEU A 695 11.40 22.64 -5.74
N LEU A 696 12.19 22.58 -4.66
CA LEU A 696 11.68 22.53 -3.29
C LEU A 696 11.31 23.93 -2.74
N ASP A 697 12.04 24.98 -3.14
CA ASP A 697 11.73 26.36 -2.78
C ASP A 697 10.51 26.89 -3.54
N ASP A 698 10.36 26.49 -4.80
CA ASP A 698 9.23 26.83 -5.65
C ASP A 698 7.96 26.05 -5.24
N ALA A 699 8.12 24.78 -4.80
CA ALA A 699 7.05 24.03 -4.14
C ALA A 699 6.58 24.71 -2.84
N ALA A 700 7.51 25.14 -1.98
CA ALA A 700 7.18 25.85 -0.74
C ALA A 700 6.48 27.19 -1.01
N THR A 701 7.03 27.98 -1.93
CA THR A 701 6.47 29.27 -2.37
C THR A 701 5.06 29.12 -2.93
N ARG A 702 4.80 28.10 -3.76
CA ARG A 702 3.46 27.82 -4.32
C ARG A 702 2.48 27.32 -3.27
N THR A 703 2.95 26.51 -2.31
CA THR A 703 2.15 26.05 -1.17
C THR A 703 1.69 27.23 -0.32
N ALA A 704 2.60 28.14 0.05
CA ALA A 704 2.26 29.32 0.83
C ALA A 704 1.27 30.26 0.11
N ARG A 705 1.45 30.49 -1.19
CA ARG A 705 0.49 31.26 -2.03
C ARG A 705 -0.91 30.65 -2.04
N LEU A 706 -1.03 29.33 -1.90
CA LEU A 706 -2.32 28.63 -1.83
C LEU A 706 -2.88 28.58 -0.41
N ALA A 707 -2.04 28.63 0.63
CA ALA A 707 -2.45 28.52 2.04
C ALA A 707 -3.34 29.68 2.51
N GLY A 708 -3.24 30.85 1.88
CA GLY A 708 -4.18 31.96 2.09
C GLY A 708 -5.56 31.79 1.44
N THR A 709 -5.80 30.73 0.66
CA THR A 709 -7.08 30.53 -0.04
C THR A 709 -8.15 29.90 0.87
N ASN A 710 -9.39 30.35 0.70
CA ASN A 710 -10.54 29.93 1.48
C ASN A 710 -11.81 29.85 0.59
N ASP A 711 -12.96 29.50 1.17
CA ASP A 711 -14.28 29.53 0.51
C ASP A 711 -15.20 30.65 1.02
N GLY A 712 -14.63 31.66 1.68
CA GLY A 712 -15.34 32.68 2.42
C GLY A 712 -15.77 32.27 3.83
N ARG A 713 -15.43 31.05 4.29
CA ARG A 713 -15.72 30.58 5.67
C ARG A 713 -14.57 29.81 6.31
N SER A 714 -13.93 28.92 5.56
CA SER A 714 -12.83 28.08 6.05
C SER A 714 -11.67 28.00 5.06
N PRO A 715 -10.41 27.91 5.53
CA PRO A 715 -9.24 27.66 4.68
C PRO A 715 -9.38 26.39 3.82
N ARG A 716 -8.67 26.36 2.68
CA ARG A 716 -8.66 25.22 1.75
C ARG A 716 -7.48 24.29 2.04
N SER A 717 -7.72 22.97 1.99
CA SER A 717 -6.66 21.98 2.20
C SER A 717 -5.76 21.77 0.99
N ILE A 718 -4.45 21.64 1.26
CA ILE A 718 -3.41 21.54 0.24
C ILE A 718 -2.60 20.27 0.48
N ALA A 719 -2.44 19.45 -0.55
CA ALA A 719 -1.45 18.37 -0.55
C ALA A 719 -0.20 18.77 -1.34
N VAL A 720 0.97 18.37 -0.84
CA VAL A 720 2.22 18.37 -1.61
C VAL A 720 2.71 16.93 -1.67
N ILE A 721 2.68 16.34 -2.85
CA ILE A 721 2.95 14.93 -3.09
C ILE A 721 4.36 14.76 -3.63
N VAL A 722 5.18 13.97 -2.93
CA VAL A 722 6.58 13.67 -3.27
C VAL A 722 6.78 12.20 -3.65
N PRO A 723 7.88 11.83 -4.35
CA PRO A 723 8.26 10.44 -4.57
C PRO A 723 8.47 9.69 -3.24
N ASP A 724 8.08 8.41 -3.21
CA ASP A 724 7.85 7.67 -1.94
C ASP A 724 9.06 7.62 -1.00
N ASP A 725 10.22 7.19 -1.51
CA ASP A 725 11.48 7.23 -0.76
C ASP A 725 12.25 8.46 -1.26
N SER A 726 11.99 9.62 -0.64
CA SER A 726 12.73 10.88 -0.84
C SER A 726 12.77 11.72 0.44
N ASP A 727 13.95 12.29 0.75
CA ASP A 727 14.15 13.18 1.91
C ASP A 727 13.38 14.50 1.78
N TRP A 728 12.79 14.75 0.60
CA TRP A 728 11.95 15.90 0.29
C TRP A 728 10.70 15.98 1.16
N LEU A 729 10.24 14.88 1.77
CA LEU A 729 9.05 14.87 2.62
C LEU A 729 9.16 15.85 3.79
N GLU A 730 10.24 15.76 4.57
CA GLU A 730 10.47 16.65 5.71
C GLU A 730 11.11 17.97 5.28
N GLU A 731 11.95 17.96 4.24
CA GLU A 731 12.59 19.19 3.75
C GLU A 731 11.59 20.17 3.10
N VAL A 732 10.56 19.69 2.42
CA VAL A 732 9.45 20.54 1.94
C VAL A 732 8.62 21.06 3.12
N ARG A 733 8.36 20.25 4.16
CA ARG A 733 7.67 20.73 5.38
C ARG A 733 8.44 21.85 6.06
N ARG A 734 9.76 21.67 6.23
CA ARG A 734 10.67 22.66 6.81
C ARG A 734 10.67 23.95 5.98
N ARG A 735 10.82 23.86 4.66
CA ARG A 735 10.78 25.02 3.75
C ARG A 735 9.43 25.73 3.76
N VAL A 736 8.31 25.01 3.74
CA VAL A 736 6.95 25.58 3.86
C VAL A 736 6.77 26.33 5.19
N GLY A 737 7.29 25.80 6.30
CA GLY A 737 7.27 26.46 7.60
C GLY A 737 8.11 27.75 7.69
N LEU A 738 9.03 27.97 6.74
CA LEU A 738 9.93 29.13 6.69
C LEU A 738 9.49 30.23 5.71
N VAL A 739 8.34 30.09 5.02
CA VAL A 739 7.85 31.12 4.09
C VAL A 739 7.11 32.22 4.85
N ASP A 740 7.49 33.48 4.60
CA ASP A 740 6.83 34.66 5.15
C ASP A 740 5.30 34.64 4.94
N GLY A 741 4.57 34.89 6.03
CA GLY A 741 3.10 34.89 6.05
C GLY A 741 2.45 33.54 6.39
N MET A 742 3.22 32.46 6.54
CA MET A 742 2.70 31.20 7.07
C MET A 742 2.44 31.29 8.58
N THR A 743 1.24 30.87 8.98
CA THR A 743 0.77 30.82 10.37
C THR A 743 0.47 29.38 10.79
N GLU A 744 0.40 29.11 12.10
CA GLU A 744 0.07 27.77 12.61
C GLU A 744 -1.29 27.26 12.09
N GLU A 745 -2.29 28.14 11.96
CA GLU A 745 -3.60 27.79 11.38
C GLU A 745 -3.48 27.39 9.91
N THR A 746 -2.74 28.15 9.10
CA THR A 746 -2.52 27.81 7.68
C THR A 746 -1.65 26.56 7.50
N LEU A 747 -0.66 26.32 8.37
CA LEU A 747 0.17 25.11 8.33
C LEU A 747 -0.66 23.84 8.58
N ARG A 748 -1.66 23.90 9.47
CA ARG A 748 -2.63 22.80 9.70
C ARG A 748 -3.50 22.46 8.47
N THR A 749 -3.48 23.27 7.41
CA THR A 749 -4.17 22.99 6.13
C THR A 749 -3.31 22.24 5.11
N VAL A 750 -1.99 22.23 5.31
CA VAL A 750 -1.00 21.64 4.40
C VAL A 750 -0.69 20.21 4.81
N SER A 751 -0.63 19.30 3.84
CA SER A 751 -0.25 17.91 4.02
C SER A 751 0.82 17.52 3.01
N VAL A 752 2.09 17.51 3.43
CA VAL A 752 3.18 16.96 2.62
C VAL A 752 3.22 15.45 2.84
N LEU A 753 3.08 14.66 1.76
CA LEU A 753 2.84 13.22 1.79
C LEU A 753 3.61 12.51 0.66
N PRO A 754 4.11 11.28 0.85
CA PRO A 754 4.58 10.43 -0.25
C PRO A 754 3.40 9.94 -1.11
N ALA A 755 3.64 9.69 -2.40
CA ALA A 755 2.61 9.30 -3.38
C ALA A 755 1.74 8.10 -2.96
N ALA A 756 2.31 7.09 -2.30
CA ALA A 756 1.59 5.92 -1.79
C ALA A 756 0.60 6.26 -0.66
N GLN A 757 0.82 7.35 0.09
CA GLN A 757 -0.09 7.82 1.15
C GLN A 757 -1.20 8.76 0.65
N ALA A 758 -1.13 9.22 -0.61
CA ALA A 758 -2.16 10.08 -1.18
C ALA A 758 -3.49 9.34 -1.44
N LYS A 759 -3.48 7.99 -1.50
CA LYS A 759 -4.66 7.18 -1.78
C LYS A 759 -5.73 7.32 -0.68
N GLY A 760 -7.01 7.36 -1.10
CA GLY A 760 -8.17 7.47 -0.19
C GLY A 760 -8.43 8.87 0.41
N MET A 761 -7.55 9.85 0.15
CA MET A 761 -7.75 11.25 0.52
C MET A 761 -8.35 12.07 -0.64
N GLU A 762 -8.80 13.30 -0.37
CA GLU A 762 -9.21 14.32 -1.36
C GLU A 762 -8.86 15.72 -0.82
N PHE A 763 -8.28 16.60 -1.65
CA PHE A 763 -7.83 17.95 -1.24
C PHE A 763 -8.43 19.04 -2.16
N ASP A 764 -8.42 20.31 -1.73
CA ASP A 764 -8.76 21.42 -2.63
C ASP A 764 -7.64 21.63 -3.66
N HIS A 765 -6.40 21.75 -3.19
CA HIS A 765 -5.23 21.97 -4.04
C HIS A 765 -4.23 20.83 -3.89
N VAL A 766 -3.59 20.44 -4.99
CA VAL A 766 -2.54 19.41 -5.00
C VAL A 766 -1.35 19.91 -5.80
N LEU A 767 -0.16 19.78 -5.22
CA LEU A 767 1.12 19.90 -5.90
C LEU A 767 1.70 18.48 -6.04
N VAL A 768 2.20 18.11 -7.21
CA VAL A 768 2.92 16.84 -7.44
C VAL A 768 4.33 17.16 -7.93
N LEU A 769 5.35 16.65 -7.25
CA LEU A 769 6.76 16.87 -7.56
C LEU A 769 7.36 15.64 -8.26
N GLU A 770 8.12 15.85 -9.33
CA GLU A 770 8.71 14.82 -10.20
C GLU A 770 7.77 13.67 -10.57
N PRO A 771 6.76 13.91 -11.44
CA PRO A 771 5.84 12.87 -11.87
C PRO A 771 6.53 11.67 -12.53
N ALA A 772 7.63 11.87 -13.26
CA ALA A 772 8.44 10.78 -13.82
C ALA A 772 9.04 9.89 -12.71
N ALA A 773 9.65 10.50 -11.68
CA ALA A 773 10.20 9.77 -10.53
C ALA A 773 9.13 9.09 -9.64
N ILE A 774 7.84 9.37 -9.87
CA ILE A 774 6.71 8.60 -9.31
C ILE A 774 6.28 7.49 -10.27
N ALA A 775 6.20 7.77 -11.58
CA ALA A 775 5.84 6.79 -12.61
C ALA A 775 6.84 5.62 -12.69
N GLU A 776 8.13 5.89 -12.54
CA GLU A 776 9.22 4.90 -12.64
C GLU A 776 9.37 4.02 -11.38
N ARG A 777 8.59 4.25 -10.31
CA ARG A 777 8.64 3.50 -9.03
C ARG A 777 8.00 2.11 -9.14
N GLY A 778 8.58 1.27 -9.99
CA GLY A 778 8.19 -0.12 -10.21
C GLY A 778 6.81 -0.30 -10.88
N PRO A 779 6.29 -1.54 -10.96
CA PRO A 779 5.09 -1.86 -11.75
C PRO A 779 3.79 -1.13 -11.35
N ALA A 780 3.75 -0.53 -10.16
CA ALA A 780 2.63 0.26 -9.65
C ALA A 780 2.83 1.79 -9.80
N GLY A 781 4.01 2.25 -10.20
CA GLY A 781 4.37 3.68 -10.29
C GLY A 781 3.39 4.52 -11.10
N PRO A 782 2.97 4.11 -12.33
CA PRO A 782 1.99 4.87 -13.11
C PRO A 782 0.63 4.96 -12.41
N ARG A 783 0.21 3.89 -11.70
CA ARG A 783 -1.02 3.86 -10.89
C ARG A 783 -0.93 4.77 -9.67
N ARG A 784 0.23 4.87 -9.03
CA ARG A 784 0.51 5.86 -7.96
C ARG A 784 0.43 7.29 -8.49
N LEU A 785 1.01 7.56 -9.67
CA LEU A 785 0.93 8.88 -10.30
C LEU A 785 -0.52 9.26 -10.65
N TYR A 786 -1.29 8.36 -11.28
CA TYR A 786 -2.72 8.57 -11.55
C TYR A 786 -3.52 8.81 -10.26
N VAL A 787 -3.24 8.04 -9.20
CA VAL A 787 -3.82 8.25 -7.85
C VAL A 787 -3.50 9.64 -7.31
N ALA A 788 -2.26 10.12 -7.45
CA ALA A 788 -1.80 11.41 -6.93
C ALA A 788 -2.42 12.60 -7.68
N LEU A 789 -2.30 12.64 -9.00
CA LEU A 789 -2.80 13.73 -9.85
C LEU A 789 -4.34 13.91 -9.71
N SER A 790 -5.07 12.82 -9.46
CA SER A 790 -6.54 12.82 -9.33
C SER A 790 -7.08 13.16 -7.93
N ARG A 791 -6.23 13.52 -6.94
CA ARG A 791 -6.69 13.93 -5.59
C ARG A 791 -7.27 15.35 -5.49
N SER A 792 -7.06 16.17 -6.51
CA SER A 792 -7.41 17.59 -6.47
C SER A 792 -8.87 17.87 -6.79
N THR A 793 -9.43 18.87 -6.11
CA THR A 793 -10.81 19.32 -6.33
C THR A 793 -10.94 20.82 -6.58
N GLN A 794 -9.86 21.58 -6.72
CA GLN A 794 -9.85 22.93 -7.30
C GLN A 794 -8.71 23.09 -8.32
N THR A 795 -7.45 22.87 -7.90
CA THR A 795 -6.29 23.01 -8.80
C THR A 795 -5.22 21.94 -8.60
N LEU A 796 -4.65 21.45 -9.70
CA LEU A 796 -3.46 20.61 -9.74
C LEU A 796 -2.27 21.44 -10.25
N THR A 797 -1.15 21.42 -9.55
CA THR A 797 0.14 21.91 -10.04
C THR A 797 1.11 20.73 -10.15
N VAL A 798 1.78 20.60 -11.28
CA VAL A 798 2.81 19.59 -11.51
C VAL A 798 4.15 20.31 -11.64
N LEU A 799 5.04 20.07 -10.67
CA LEU A 799 6.40 20.59 -10.64
C LEU A 799 7.34 19.50 -11.14
N HIS A 800 8.12 19.80 -12.17
CA HIS A 800 8.99 18.82 -12.80
C HIS A 800 10.28 19.45 -13.32
N THR A 801 11.37 18.73 -13.16
CA THR A 801 12.72 19.05 -13.62
C THR A 801 13.15 18.07 -14.71
N THR A 802 12.62 16.85 -14.64
CA THR A 802 12.59 15.87 -15.73
C THR A 802 11.44 16.15 -16.71
N PRO A 803 11.49 15.63 -17.96
CA PRO A 803 10.32 15.59 -18.84
C PRO A 803 9.16 14.85 -18.18
N LEU A 804 7.92 15.21 -18.54
CA LEU A 804 6.75 14.45 -18.10
C LEU A 804 6.76 13.04 -18.71
N PRO A 805 6.17 12.03 -18.04
CA PRO A 805 5.94 10.70 -18.63
C PRO A 805 5.30 10.79 -20.01
N GLY A 806 5.66 9.86 -20.91
CA GLY A 806 5.23 9.88 -22.31
C GLY A 806 3.72 9.75 -22.53
N GLU A 807 2.95 9.35 -21.51
CA GLU A 807 1.50 9.38 -21.52
C GLU A 807 0.93 10.79 -21.26
N LEU A 808 1.69 11.70 -20.66
CA LEU A 808 1.25 13.03 -20.19
C LEU A 808 1.76 14.21 -21.04
N GLY A 809 2.51 13.93 -22.13
CA GLY A 809 2.89 14.91 -23.15
C GLY A 809 2.91 14.24 -24.54
N THR A 810 2.76 14.97 -25.65
CA THR A 810 2.75 16.43 -25.81
C THR A 810 1.32 17.00 -25.80
N PRO A 811 1.09 18.27 -25.37
CA PRO A 811 -0.02 19.05 -25.94
C PRO A 811 0.15 19.13 -27.47
N ALA A 812 -0.93 18.95 -28.22
CA ALA A 812 -0.84 18.94 -29.68
C ALA A 812 -0.67 20.36 -30.25
N ASP A 813 0.48 20.63 -30.85
CA ASP A 813 0.58 21.63 -31.92
C ASP A 813 -0.30 21.16 -33.10
N GLY A 814 -1.00 22.12 -33.73
CA GLY A 814 -1.67 21.88 -35.01
C GLY A 814 -3.21 21.85 -35.00
N THR A 815 -3.83 23.01 -34.77
CA THR A 815 -4.94 23.46 -35.64
C THR A 815 -4.77 24.93 -35.95
N ASP A 816 -4.46 25.27 -37.19
CA ASP A 816 -4.50 26.65 -37.67
C ASP A 816 -5.93 27.20 -37.59
N GLY A 817 -6.10 28.35 -36.93
CA GLY A 817 -7.38 29.02 -36.75
C GLY A 817 -7.20 30.37 -36.07
N GLU A 818 -7.48 31.46 -36.79
CA GLU A 818 -7.19 32.82 -36.35
C GLU A 818 -8.00 33.22 -35.09
N VAL A 819 -7.30 33.48 -33.98
CA VAL A 819 -7.77 34.43 -32.95
C VAL A 819 -6.61 35.33 -32.53
N THR A 820 -6.82 36.65 -32.58
CA THR A 820 -5.75 37.65 -32.46
C THR A 820 -5.31 37.87 -31.00
N SER A 821 -4.04 38.26 -30.84
CA SER A 821 -3.41 38.57 -29.55
C SER A 821 -4.15 39.65 -28.75
N ALA A 822 -4.36 39.38 -27.45
CA ALA A 822 -4.55 40.40 -26.42
C ALA A 822 -4.13 39.88 -25.05
N TYR A 823 -2.96 40.32 -24.54
CA TYR A 823 -2.69 40.71 -23.13
C TYR A 823 -1.18 40.97 -22.92
N ALA A 824 -0.68 42.09 -23.43
CA ALA A 824 0.73 42.49 -23.35
C ALA A 824 0.93 43.93 -22.83
N TYR A 825 0.58 44.15 -21.56
CA TYR A 825 0.99 45.28 -20.71
C TYR A 825 1.09 44.75 -19.28
N LEU A 826 2.06 45.06 -18.41
CA LEU A 826 2.87 46.29 -18.28
C LEU A 826 4.34 45.98 -17.89
N THR A 827 5.31 46.61 -18.58
CA THR A 827 6.65 46.97 -18.08
C THR A 827 7.15 48.17 -18.90
N PRO A 828 7.77 49.22 -18.32
CA PRO A 828 8.08 50.47 -19.03
C PRO A 828 9.32 50.42 -19.94
N MET A 829 9.42 51.40 -20.84
CA MET A 829 10.36 51.47 -21.97
C MET A 829 11.81 51.81 -21.61
N ALA A 830 12.75 51.30 -22.40
CA ALA A 830 14.06 51.93 -22.70
C ALA A 830 14.43 51.70 -24.19
N ALA A 831 15.24 52.59 -24.77
CA ALA A 831 15.32 52.80 -26.22
C ALA A 831 16.08 51.73 -27.06
N ARG A 832 15.67 51.59 -28.33
CA ARG A 832 16.44 51.04 -29.48
C ARG A 832 17.28 52.18 -30.11
N PRO A 833 18.36 51.91 -30.88
CA PRO A 833 18.27 51.48 -32.31
C PRO A 833 19.36 50.44 -32.70
N GLU A 834 19.62 50.05 -33.97
CA GLU A 834 18.83 49.60 -35.14
C GLU A 834 19.81 48.97 -36.18
N ASN A 835 19.29 48.38 -37.27
CA ASN A 835 19.98 47.77 -38.43
C ASN A 835 20.70 46.42 -38.18
N GLY A 836 20.71 45.47 -39.13
CA GLY A 836 19.96 45.42 -40.41
C GLY A 836 20.54 44.43 -41.44
N THR A 837 19.72 44.06 -42.44
CA THR A 837 20.04 43.33 -43.70
C THR A 837 20.51 41.86 -43.63
N ASP A 838 19.58 40.99 -44.02
CA ASP A 838 19.72 39.77 -44.87
C ASP A 838 20.11 40.19 -46.34
N PRO A 839 20.27 39.34 -47.40
CA PRO A 839 19.94 37.91 -47.54
C PRO A 839 20.87 37.02 -48.45
N GLY A 840 20.48 35.74 -48.62
CA GLY A 840 20.74 34.90 -49.82
C GLY A 840 22.03 34.05 -49.83
N ASP A 841 22.12 32.93 -50.55
CA ASP A 841 21.23 32.29 -51.54
C ASP A 841 21.47 30.74 -51.58
N SER A 842 20.74 30.05 -52.43
CA SER A 842 20.53 28.60 -52.58
C SER A 842 21.64 27.78 -53.28
N THR A 843 21.61 26.44 -53.14
CA THR A 843 21.35 25.50 -54.28
C THR A 843 21.24 24.00 -53.91
N HIS A 844 20.54 23.26 -54.79
CA HIS A 844 20.32 21.81 -54.92
C HIS A 844 21.62 20.97 -55.10
N ALA A 845 21.70 19.63 -55.09
CA ALA A 845 20.91 18.45 -54.63
C ALA A 845 21.86 17.20 -54.76
N SER A 846 21.66 16.02 -54.14
CA SER A 846 20.77 14.93 -54.59
C SER A 846 21.06 13.62 -53.80
N ALA A 847 20.21 12.59 -53.93
CA ALA A 847 20.22 11.26 -53.29
C ALA A 847 21.55 10.44 -53.41
N ALA A 848 21.82 9.36 -52.67
CA ALA A 848 20.90 8.34 -52.12
C ALA A 848 21.45 7.49 -50.93
N HIS A 849 20.56 6.64 -50.38
CA HIS A 849 20.67 5.72 -49.24
C HIS A 849 22.02 5.05 -48.87
N ALA A 850 22.29 4.98 -47.55
CA ALA A 850 22.53 3.71 -46.84
C ALA A 850 22.27 3.85 -45.32
N SER A 851 22.09 2.73 -44.64
CA SER A 851 21.71 2.59 -43.23
C SER A 851 22.79 2.97 -42.19
N GLY A 852 22.35 3.51 -41.05
CA GLY A 852 22.73 2.90 -39.75
C GLY A 852 23.84 3.54 -38.91
N SER A 853 23.74 4.82 -38.55
CA SER A 853 24.44 5.37 -37.38
C SER A 853 23.59 6.41 -36.65
N THR A 854 23.46 6.26 -35.33
CA THR A 854 22.97 7.34 -34.45
C THR A 854 24.11 8.34 -34.23
N ASP A 855 24.13 9.40 -35.04
CA ASP A 855 25.01 10.54 -34.80
C ASP A 855 24.61 11.25 -33.49
N PRO A 856 25.54 11.59 -32.58
CA PRO A 856 25.20 12.21 -31.30
C PRO A 856 24.86 13.69 -31.46
N THR A 857 23.69 14.09 -31.01
CA THR A 857 23.19 15.48 -31.09
C THR A 857 23.85 16.40 -30.05
N GLY A 858 25.04 16.90 -30.37
CA GLY A 858 25.48 18.28 -30.10
C GLY A 858 25.82 18.76 -28.68
N ASP A 859 25.17 18.29 -27.62
CA ASP A 859 25.21 18.93 -26.28
C ASP A 859 25.61 17.97 -25.13
N ASP A 860 26.22 16.82 -25.43
CA ASP A 860 26.79 15.97 -24.39
C ASP A 860 28.23 16.40 -24.04
N LEU A 861 28.54 16.47 -22.74
CA LEU A 861 29.89 16.74 -22.21
C LEU A 861 30.55 15.41 -21.82
N PRO A 862 31.50 14.83 -22.58
CA PRO A 862 32.03 13.50 -22.27
C PRO A 862 32.78 13.42 -20.93
N VAL A 863 32.77 12.24 -20.30
CA VAL A 863 33.57 11.99 -19.09
C VAL A 863 35.06 12.03 -19.43
N GLY A 864 35.76 12.97 -18.81
CA GLY A 864 37.17 13.31 -19.09
C GLY A 864 37.37 14.66 -19.77
N THR A 865 36.32 15.33 -20.26
CA THR A 865 36.40 16.63 -20.95
C THR A 865 36.85 17.75 -20.02
N PRO A 866 37.81 18.62 -20.41
CA PRO A 866 38.22 19.79 -19.64
C PRO A 866 37.17 20.91 -19.71
N VAL A 867 37.03 21.71 -18.65
CA VAL A 867 36.04 22.79 -18.53
C VAL A 867 36.58 24.03 -17.76
N GLU A 868 36.47 25.22 -18.39
CA GLU A 868 36.39 26.58 -17.82
C GLU A 868 35.25 26.69 -16.80
N VAL A 869 35.42 26.77 -15.47
CA VAL A 869 34.27 27.00 -14.56
C VAL A 869 34.45 28.15 -13.56
N ARG A 870 33.36 28.86 -13.22
CA ARG A 870 33.33 29.94 -12.23
C ARG A 870 32.42 29.62 -11.05
N VAL A 871 32.94 29.65 -9.83
CA VAL A 871 32.18 29.39 -8.60
C VAL A 871 31.13 30.48 -8.35
N LEU A 872 29.88 30.07 -8.13
CA LEU A 872 28.74 30.94 -7.83
C LEU A 872 28.32 30.89 -6.35
N GLY A 873 28.68 29.83 -5.62
CA GLY A 873 28.36 29.65 -4.20
C GLY A 873 28.12 28.19 -3.81
N PRO A 874 27.58 27.93 -2.61
CA PRO A 874 27.25 26.57 -2.16
C PRO A 874 26.13 25.94 -3.00
N GLY A 875 26.28 24.65 -3.28
CA GLY A 875 25.31 23.78 -3.94
C GLY A 875 24.65 22.80 -2.97
N PRO A 876 23.87 21.83 -3.49
CA PRO A 876 23.34 20.73 -2.67
C PRO A 876 24.49 19.80 -2.21
N GLY A 877 24.40 19.33 -0.96
CA GLY A 877 25.45 18.51 -0.34
C GLY A 877 26.75 19.28 -0.13
N SER A 878 27.89 18.61 -0.31
CA SER A 878 29.23 19.22 -0.22
C SER A 878 29.69 19.91 -1.51
N HIS A 879 28.81 20.06 -2.51
CA HIS A 879 29.17 20.55 -3.83
C HIS A 879 29.06 22.07 -3.95
N LEU A 880 29.75 22.64 -4.94
CA LEU A 880 29.71 24.07 -5.26
C LEU A 880 29.01 24.30 -6.59
N LYS A 881 28.11 25.30 -6.61
CA LYS A 881 27.49 25.80 -7.85
C LYS A 881 28.57 26.45 -8.71
N VAL A 882 28.63 26.10 -9.98
CA VAL A 882 29.51 26.76 -10.95
C VAL A 882 28.77 27.12 -12.23
N LYS A 883 29.18 28.21 -12.89
CA LYS A 883 28.85 28.46 -14.30
C LYS A 883 30.03 28.03 -15.17
N VAL A 884 29.75 27.24 -16.20
CA VAL A 884 30.74 26.93 -17.26
C VAL A 884 31.03 28.21 -18.07
N LEU A 885 32.28 28.36 -18.47
CA LEU A 885 32.81 29.44 -19.29
C LEU A 885 33.33 28.92 -20.64
N ALA A 886 33.82 27.68 -20.69
CA ALA A 886 34.13 26.95 -21.91
C ALA A 886 34.17 25.42 -21.66
N PRO A 887 33.71 24.56 -22.59
CA PRO A 887 32.85 24.91 -23.73
C PRO A 887 31.47 25.37 -23.25
N ASP A 888 30.67 25.94 -24.13
CA ASP A 888 29.27 26.28 -23.81
C ASP A 888 28.41 25.00 -23.78
N THR A 889 27.37 24.97 -22.94
CA THR A 889 26.47 23.81 -22.76
C THR A 889 25.21 24.20 -21.99
N GLU A 890 24.08 23.52 -22.26
CA GLU A 890 22.86 23.69 -21.46
C GLU A 890 22.85 22.79 -20.20
N ARG A 891 23.81 21.87 -20.09
CA ARG A 891 23.94 20.92 -18.97
C ARG A 891 24.25 21.63 -17.65
N THR A 892 23.60 21.19 -16.57
CA THR A 892 23.91 21.68 -15.21
C THR A 892 25.30 21.18 -14.79
N VAL A 893 26.13 22.07 -14.25
CA VAL A 893 27.47 21.69 -13.74
C VAL A 893 27.64 22.01 -12.25
N LEU A 894 28.10 21.02 -11.49
CA LEU A 894 28.49 21.18 -10.09
C LEU A 894 29.96 20.77 -9.91
N LEU A 895 30.69 21.60 -9.15
CA LEU A 895 32.06 21.30 -8.74
C LEU A 895 32.05 20.49 -7.44
N VAL A 896 32.79 19.38 -7.42
CA VAL A 896 32.96 18.51 -6.26
C VAL A 896 34.32 18.83 -5.60
N PRO A 897 34.37 19.66 -4.54
CA PRO A 897 35.60 19.85 -3.76
C PRO A 897 35.96 18.56 -3.03
N ARG A 898 37.25 18.22 -2.95
CA ARG A 898 37.71 16.99 -2.29
C ARG A 898 37.97 17.22 -0.80
N HIS A 899 37.85 16.14 -0.03
CA HIS A 899 38.09 16.14 1.41
C HIS A 899 39.54 16.56 1.72
N GLY A 900 39.73 17.76 2.27
CA GLY A 900 41.05 18.34 2.57
C GLY A 900 41.60 19.33 1.52
N GLU A 901 40.92 19.55 0.40
CA GLU A 901 41.21 20.67 -0.49
C GLU A 901 40.49 21.94 0.02
N PRO A 902 41.11 23.14 -0.03
CA PRO A 902 40.47 24.36 0.45
C PRO A 902 39.31 24.76 -0.47
N THR A 903 38.12 24.96 0.11
CA THR A 903 36.90 25.33 -0.61
C THR A 903 37.10 26.62 -1.42
N PRO A 904 37.04 26.59 -2.76
CA PRO A 904 37.30 27.78 -3.57
C PRO A 904 36.20 28.84 -3.40
N ALA A 905 36.61 30.09 -3.25
CA ALA A 905 35.72 31.20 -2.92
C ALA A 905 34.75 31.56 -4.07
N THR A 906 33.55 32.04 -3.72
CA THR A 906 32.58 32.57 -4.68
C THR A 906 33.21 33.63 -5.59
N GLY A 907 32.99 33.52 -6.90
CA GLY A 907 33.56 34.37 -7.94
C GLY A 907 34.87 33.86 -8.55
N SER A 908 35.56 32.90 -7.90
CA SER A 908 36.79 32.30 -8.45
C SER A 908 36.54 31.55 -9.76
N ARG A 909 37.54 31.56 -10.66
CA ARG A 909 37.59 30.72 -11.86
C ARG A 909 38.54 29.55 -11.63
N LEU A 910 38.22 28.39 -12.21
CA LEU A 910 38.94 27.14 -12.00
C LEU A 910 38.99 26.30 -13.28
N ASP A 911 40.20 25.84 -13.57
CA ASP A 911 40.56 24.62 -14.31
C ASP A 911 39.81 23.38 -13.82
N GLY A 912 38.86 22.81 -14.56
CA GLY A 912 38.16 21.57 -14.17
C GLY A 912 38.10 20.50 -15.25
N TRP A 913 37.61 19.31 -14.89
CA TRP A 913 37.21 18.29 -15.87
C TRP A 913 36.00 17.46 -15.40
N VAL A 914 35.21 16.98 -16.36
CA VAL A 914 33.96 16.23 -16.13
C VAL A 914 34.27 14.81 -15.63
N THR A 915 33.96 14.55 -14.37
CA THR A 915 34.20 13.25 -13.71
C THR A 915 33.03 12.27 -13.86
N ARG A 916 31.80 12.76 -14.06
CA ARG A 916 30.58 11.96 -14.24
C ARG A 916 29.46 12.80 -14.86
N ASN A 917 28.59 12.15 -15.66
CA ASN A 917 27.28 12.67 -16.03
C ASN A 917 26.18 11.87 -15.32
N GLU A 918 25.10 12.55 -14.91
CA GLU A 918 23.93 11.99 -14.22
C GLU A 918 22.67 12.68 -14.77
N GLY A 919 22.01 12.09 -15.78
CA GLY A 919 20.96 12.77 -16.52
C GLY A 919 21.51 14.05 -17.18
N GLN A 920 20.91 15.21 -16.88
CA GLN A 920 21.37 16.53 -17.33
C GLN A 920 22.39 17.22 -16.38
N LEU A 921 22.82 16.55 -15.32
CA LEU A 921 23.90 17.02 -14.43
C LEU A 921 25.26 16.48 -14.91
N SER A 922 26.30 17.29 -14.78
CA SER A 922 27.70 16.91 -14.98
C SER A 922 28.54 17.34 -13.77
N LEU A 923 29.17 16.37 -13.11
CA LEU A 923 29.99 16.57 -11.90
C LEU A 923 31.46 16.79 -12.29
N VAL A 924 32.02 17.92 -11.86
CA VAL A 924 33.36 18.39 -12.24
C VAL A 924 34.32 18.35 -11.05
N SER A 925 35.59 18.06 -11.31
CA SER A 925 36.70 18.11 -10.32
C SER A 925 37.76 19.10 -10.81
N ALA A 926 38.25 19.96 -9.91
CA ALA A 926 39.40 20.83 -10.18
C ALA A 926 40.75 20.09 -10.05
N GLY A 927 40.81 19.00 -9.28
CA GLY A 927 42.01 18.20 -9.10
C GLY A 927 42.22 17.11 -10.18
N GLU A 928 43.48 16.79 -10.49
CA GLU A 928 43.88 15.73 -11.45
C GLU A 928 43.49 14.29 -11.06
N PHE A 929 43.01 14.06 -9.84
CA PHE A 929 42.83 12.71 -9.29
C PHE A 929 41.86 11.88 -10.14
N GLY A 930 42.37 10.81 -10.76
CA GLY A 930 41.63 9.92 -11.67
C GLY A 930 42.09 10.05 -13.12
N ARG A 931 42.65 11.20 -13.50
CA ARG A 931 43.14 11.54 -14.85
C ARG A 931 44.60 11.10 -15.10
N ARG A 932 45.29 10.49 -14.12
CA ARG A 932 46.71 10.11 -14.26
C ARG A 932 46.88 8.86 -15.13
N PRO A 933 47.99 8.76 -15.89
CA PRO A 933 48.28 7.56 -16.68
C PRO A 933 48.51 6.34 -15.77
N ILE A 934 48.28 5.14 -16.34
CA ILE A 934 48.64 3.87 -15.69
C ILE A 934 50.15 3.87 -15.45
N SER A 935 50.56 3.71 -14.18
CA SER A 935 51.99 3.74 -13.84
C SER A 935 52.75 2.57 -14.46
N SER A 936 54.00 2.79 -14.86
CA SER A 936 54.89 1.76 -15.42
C SER A 936 55.11 0.56 -14.49
N ARG A 937 54.92 0.72 -13.17
CA ARG A 937 54.95 -0.37 -12.18
C ARG A 937 53.69 -1.25 -12.21
N MET A 938 52.54 -0.70 -12.61
CA MET A 938 51.26 -1.42 -12.67
C MET A 938 50.95 -1.98 -14.07
N ALA A 939 51.46 -1.35 -15.14
CA ALA A 939 51.15 -1.76 -16.51
C ALA A 939 51.41 -3.26 -16.81
N PRO A 940 52.56 -3.88 -16.44
CA PRO A 940 52.77 -5.32 -16.66
C PRO A 940 51.78 -6.21 -15.89
N ARG A 941 51.33 -5.75 -14.71
CA ARG A 941 50.38 -6.47 -13.85
C ARG A 941 48.95 -6.37 -14.38
N TYR A 942 48.57 -5.25 -15.01
CA TYR A 942 47.31 -5.13 -15.73
C TYR A 942 47.34 -5.91 -17.06
N GLU A 943 48.46 -5.95 -17.79
CA GLU A 943 48.59 -6.74 -19.02
C GLU A 943 48.31 -8.23 -18.76
N ALA A 944 48.90 -8.79 -17.71
CA ALA A 944 48.63 -10.16 -17.26
C ALA A 944 47.19 -10.35 -16.76
N ALA A 945 46.62 -9.38 -16.02
CA ALA A 945 45.25 -9.45 -15.53
C ALA A 945 44.19 -9.37 -16.66
N LEU A 946 44.48 -8.68 -17.77
CA LEU A 946 43.61 -8.64 -18.95
C LEU A 946 43.64 -9.96 -19.75
N GLY A 947 44.77 -10.69 -19.72
CA GLY A 947 44.90 -11.99 -20.39
C GLY A 947 44.18 -13.14 -19.67
N VAL A 948 44.14 -13.11 -18.34
CA VAL A 948 43.89 -14.29 -17.49
C VAL A 948 42.65 -15.12 -17.87
N LEU A 949 41.53 -14.49 -18.24
CA LEU A 949 40.31 -15.23 -18.61
C LEU A 949 40.48 -16.01 -19.93
N ARG A 950 41.18 -15.43 -20.91
CA ARG A 950 41.49 -16.09 -22.18
C ARG A 950 42.57 -17.16 -22.00
N ASP A 951 43.49 -16.96 -21.06
CA ASP A 951 44.54 -17.93 -20.75
C ASP A 951 43.95 -19.17 -20.05
N ILE A 952 42.97 -19.01 -19.14
CA ILE A 952 42.15 -20.12 -18.58
C ILE A 952 41.34 -20.83 -19.68
N ALA A 953 40.68 -20.08 -20.56
CA ALA A 953 39.84 -20.66 -21.62
C ALA A 953 40.63 -21.45 -22.69
N ASN A 954 41.96 -21.28 -22.75
CA ASN A 954 42.84 -21.97 -23.69
C ASN A 954 43.66 -23.11 -23.05
N GLY A 955 44.00 -23.01 -21.76
CA GLY A 955 44.80 -24.00 -21.03
C GLY A 955 44.05 -25.28 -20.61
N ASP A 956 44.73 -26.13 -19.85
CA ASP A 956 44.13 -27.26 -19.15
C ASP A 956 43.34 -26.76 -17.92
N ASP A 957 42.37 -27.55 -17.41
CA ASP A 957 41.56 -27.18 -16.23
C ASP A 957 42.39 -26.94 -14.94
N ALA A 958 43.66 -27.35 -14.91
CA ALA A 958 44.59 -27.11 -13.81
C ALA A 958 45.17 -25.68 -13.82
N ALA A 959 44.43 -24.72 -13.28
CA ALA A 959 44.83 -23.32 -13.22
C ALA A 959 46.14 -23.08 -12.42
N PRO A 960 47.14 -22.35 -12.97
CA PRO A 960 48.33 -21.95 -12.22
C PRO A 960 48.01 -21.13 -10.95
N PRO A 961 48.84 -21.17 -9.88
CA PRO A 961 48.53 -20.51 -8.61
C PRO A 961 48.40 -18.98 -8.71
N GLU A 962 49.07 -18.36 -9.70
CA GLU A 962 49.02 -16.91 -9.93
C GLU A 962 47.68 -16.44 -10.52
N THR A 963 46.93 -17.33 -11.19
CA THR A 963 45.62 -17.06 -11.82
C THR A 963 44.62 -16.43 -10.85
N THR A 964 44.58 -16.93 -9.61
CA THR A 964 43.71 -16.43 -8.53
C THR A 964 44.04 -14.97 -8.14
N ALA A 965 45.30 -14.54 -8.28
CA ALA A 965 45.73 -13.17 -8.02
C ALA A 965 45.48 -12.25 -9.22
N LEU A 966 45.63 -12.75 -10.44
CA LEU A 966 45.33 -12.00 -11.68
C LEU A 966 43.82 -11.74 -11.83
N LEU A 967 42.96 -12.74 -11.54
CA LEU A 967 41.50 -12.54 -11.47
C LEU A 967 41.09 -11.53 -10.40
N ALA A 968 41.79 -11.50 -9.26
CA ALA A 968 41.57 -10.49 -8.22
C ALA A 968 41.94 -9.08 -8.68
N GLU A 969 43.02 -8.93 -9.47
CA GLU A 969 43.40 -7.64 -10.05
C GLU A 969 42.43 -7.20 -11.16
N LEU A 970 41.97 -8.11 -12.03
CA LEU A 970 40.96 -7.83 -13.07
C LEU A 970 39.64 -7.34 -12.44
N LYS A 971 39.15 -8.03 -11.39
CA LYS A 971 38.02 -7.54 -10.58
C LYS A 971 38.32 -6.18 -9.96
N GLY A 972 39.55 -5.95 -9.52
CA GLY A 972 40.02 -4.65 -9.02
C GLY A 972 40.08 -3.55 -10.07
N MET A 973 40.31 -3.86 -11.35
CA MET A 973 40.29 -2.91 -12.47
C MET A 973 38.85 -2.49 -12.79
N ALA A 974 37.91 -3.43 -12.85
CA ALA A 974 36.49 -3.11 -12.97
C ALA A 974 35.97 -2.32 -11.74
N GLY A 975 36.27 -2.81 -10.54
CA GLY A 975 35.84 -2.22 -9.27
C GLY A 975 36.35 -0.79 -9.01
N ARG A 976 37.52 -0.42 -9.54
CA ARG A 976 38.02 0.98 -9.45
C ARG A 976 37.41 1.91 -10.49
N CYS A 977 36.94 1.40 -11.63
CA CYS A 977 36.15 2.18 -12.58
C CYS A 977 34.73 2.44 -12.05
N LEU A 978 34.15 1.45 -11.36
CA LEU A 978 32.86 1.56 -10.66
C LEU A 978 32.93 2.54 -9.48
N ARG A 979 33.98 2.49 -8.64
CA ARG A 979 34.11 3.34 -7.43
C ARG A 979 34.87 4.65 -7.63
N ARG A 980 35.62 4.79 -8.73
CA ARG A 980 36.41 5.99 -9.10
C ARG A 980 37.41 6.43 -8.02
N ASP A 981 37.91 5.45 -7.27
CA ASP A 981 38.65 5.56 -6.00
C ASP A 981 40.18 5.58 -6.18
N ARG A 982 40.70 5.51 -7.41
CA ARG A 982 42.14 5.44 -7.72
C ARG A 982 42.58 6.48 -8.75
N VAL A 983 43.82 6.94 -8.63
CA VAL A 983 44.38 8.03 -9.46
C VAL A 983 44.43 7.73 -10.97
N ASP A 984 44.36 6.45 -11.34
CA ASP A 984 44.43 5.93 -12.71
C ASP A 984 43.06 5.51 -13.28
N TRP A 985 41.94 5.76 -12.58
CA TRP A 985 40.64 5.17 -12.95
C TRP A 985 40.16 5.56 -14.35
N LEU A 986 40.36 6.80 -14.81
CA LEU A 986 39.94 7.23 -16.15
C LEU A 986 40.79 6.54 -17.23
N SER A 987 42.09 6.35 -16.97
CA SER A 987 43.01 5.66 -17.86
C SER A 987 42.68 4.17 -17.99
N VAL A 988 42.31 3.51 -16.89
CA VAL A 988 41.84 2.12 -16.89
C VAL A 988 40.45 2.00 -17.54
N TRP A 989 39.54 2.94 -17.30
CA TRP A 989 38.22 2.97 -17.92
C TRP A 989 38.28 3.14 -19.45
N ARG A 990 39.10 4.08 -19.94
CA ARG A 990 39.39 4.23 -21.37
C ARG A 990 40.05 2.98 -21.96
N LEU A 991 40.96 2.32 -21.23
CA LEU A 991 41.59 1.07 -21.66
C LEU A 991 40.57 -0.08 -21.80
N LEU A 992 39.58 -0.15 -20.91
CA LEU A 992 38.44 -1.07 -20.98
C LEU A 992 37.34 -0.63 -21.98
N GLY A 993 37.66 0.25 -22.92
CA GLY A 993 36.74 0.69 -23.99
C GLY A 993 35.61 1.61 -23.51
N SER A 994 35.79 2.32 -22.39
CA SER A 994 34.79 3.23 -21.80
C SER A 994 33.43 2.57 -21.51
N ALA A 995 33.44 1.29 -21.14
CA ALA A 995 32.24 0.52 -20.82
C ALA A 995 31.35 1.16 -19.73
N ASP A 996 30.04 0.96 -19.86
CA ASP A 996 29.02 1.39 -18.89
C ASP A 996 29.11 0.66 -17.55
N ARG A 997 28.26 1.06 -16.59
CA ARG A 997 28.24 0.51 -15.23
C ARG A 997 27.93 -0.99 -15.21
N ASP A 998 27.05 -1.46 -16.08
CA ASP A 998 26.48 -2.79 -15.98
C ASP A 998 27.47 -3.80 -16.58
N ARG A 999 28.05 -3.48 -17.75
CA ARG A 999 29.18 -4.22 -18.33
C ARG A 999 30.39 -4.29 -17.38
N LEU A 1000 30.69 -3.22 -16.64
CA LEU A 1000 31.75 -3.22 -15.63
C LEU A 1000 31.40 -4.10 -14.42
N SER A 1001 30.12 -4.22 -14.05
CA SER A 1001 29.69 -5.20 -13.04
C SER A 1001 29.83 -6.62 -13.55
N ASP A 1002 29.38 -6.90 -14.78
CA ASP A 1002 29.51 -8.21 -15.44
C ASP A 1002 30.98 -8.70 -15.44
N LEU A 1003 31.94 -7.82 -15.75
CA LEU A 1003 33.37 -8.14 -15.71
C LEU A 1003 33.86 -8.44 -14.29
N ALA A 1004 33.43 -7.65 -13.30
CA ALA A 1004 33.80 -7.84 -11.90
C ALA A 1004 33.25 -9.15 -11.33
N ASP A 1005 32.04 -9.53 -11.73
CA ASP A 1005 31.35 -10.72 -11.27
C ASP A 1005 31.79 -11.97 -12.04
N LEU A 1006 32.08 -11.88 -13.35
CA LEU A 1006 32.74 -12.94 -14.12
C LEU A 1006 34.10 -13.31 -13.52
N ALA A 1007 34.93 -12.31 -13.21
CA ALA A 1007 36.22 -12.52 -12.56
C ALA A 1007 36.06 -13.11 -11.14
N GLN A 1008 35.02 -12.74 -10.40
CA GLN A 1008 34.69 -13.32 -9.09
C GLN A 1008 34.23 -14.78 -9.19
N ARG A 1009 33.29 -15.10 -10.09
CA ARG A 1009 32.76 -16.46 -10.32
C ARG A 1009 33.88 -17.41 -10.71
N THR A 1010 34.69 -17.01 -11.69
CA THR A 1010 35.85 -17.80 -12.17
C THR A 1010 36.85 -18.06 -11.03
N ARG A 1011 37.14 -17.04 -10.20
CA ARG A 1011 38.03 -17.18 -9.04
C ARG A 1011 37.46 -18.11 -7.95
N GLN A 1012 36.14 -18.11 -7.75
CA GLN A 1012 35.47 -18.99 -6.81
C GLN A 1012 35.45 -20.45 -7.29
N ALA A 1013 35.24 -20.69 -8.58
CA ALA A 1013 35.28 -22.03 -9.17
C ALA A 1013 36.69 -22.67 -9.06
N ILE A 1014 37.76 -21.89 -9.30
CA ILE A 1014 39.15 -22.31 -9.04
C ILE A 1014 39.35 -22.61 -7.54
N GLY A 1015 38.87 -21.74 -6.65
CA GLY A 1015 38.99 -21.92 -5.20
C GLY A 1015 38.14 -23.07 -4.62
N ALA A 1016 37.26 -23.67 -5.42
CA ALA A 1016 36.40 -24.79 -5.06
C ALA A 1016 36.74 -26.08 -5.84
N ASP A 1017 37.86 -26.10 -6.57
CA ASP A 1017 38.34 -27.23 -7.38
C ASP A 1017 37.25 -27.82 -8.30
N THR A 1018 36.49 -26.93 -8.95
CA THR A 1018 35.30 -27.33 -9.72
C THR A 1018 35.68 -27.92 -11.09
N PRO A 1019 35.35 -29.20 -11.37
CA PRO A 1019 35.70 -29.84 -12.64
C PRO A 1019 34.92 -29.22 -13.81
N GLY A 1020 35.59 -29.07 -14.96
CA GLY A 1020 35.00 -28.45 -16.16
C GLY A 1020 34.99 -26.92 -16.14
N LEU A 1021 35.87 -26.28 -15.35
CA LEU A 1021 36.07 -24.83 -15.28
C LEU A 1021 36.14 -24.18 -16.68
N ARG A 1022 36.88 -24.78 -17.61
CA ARG A 1022 37.02 -24.30 -18.99
C ARG A 1022 35.70 -24.26 -19.75
N ALA A 1023 34.86 -25.28 -19.61
CA ALA A 1023 33.54 -25.33 -20.23
C ALA A 1023 32.62 -24.25 -19.62
N ALA A 1024 32.54 -24.19 -18.28
CA ALA A 1024 31.74 -23.21 -17.57
C ALA A 1024 32.12 -21.75 -17.91
N LEU A 1025 33.42 -21.47 -18.12
CA LEU A 1025 33.88 -20.14 -18.54
C LEU A 1025 33.57 -19.82 -20.01
N THR A 1026 33.72 -20.79 -20.92
CA THR A 1026 33.45 -20.58 -22.35
C THR A 1026 31.96 -20.49 -22.68
N ASP A 1027 31.10 -21.11 -21.86
CA ASP A 1027 29.65 -20.96 -21.93
C ASP A 1027 29.10 -19.68 -21.25
N ASP A 1028 29.87 -18.99 -20.39
CA ASP A 1028 29.41 -17.74 -19.78
C ASP A 1028 29.24 -16.64 -20.86
N PRO A 1029 28.04 -16.04 -21.01
CA PRO A 1029 27.80 -15.00 -22.02
C PRO A 1029 28.61 -13.73 -21.74
N ALA A 1030 28.91 -13.41 -20.46
CA ALA A 1030 29.74 -12.26 -20.12
C ALA A 1030 31.19 -12.46 -20.56
N PHE A 1031 31.71 -13.70 -20.52
CA PHE A 1031 33.02 -14.01 -21.09
C PHE A 1031 33.03 -13.68 -22.58
N ARG A 1032 32.09 -14.24 -23.35
CA ARG A 1032 31.98 -13.99 -24.80
C ARG A 1032 31.87 -12.50 -25.16
N HIS A 1033 31.15 -11.69 -24.39
CA HIS A 1033 31.05 -10.25 -24.61
C HIS A 1033 32.35 -9.48 -24.28
N TRP A 1034 33.11 -9.91 -23.28
CA TRP A 1034 34.35 -9.25 -22.86
C TRP A 1034 35.61 -9.76 -23.58
N THR A 1035 35.59 -10.97 -24.13
CA THR A 1035 36.73 -11.68 -24.74
C THR A 1035 37.56 -10.81 -25.69
N ASP A 1036 36.93 -10.06 -26.60
CA ASP A 1036 37.66 -9.20 -27.56
C ASP A 1036 37.98 -7.79 -27.04
N ALA A 1037 37.23 -7.31 -26.06
CA ALA A 1037 37.50 -6.02 -25.42
C ALA A 1037 38.75 -6.10 -24.52
N LEU A 1038 38.91 -7.21 -23.78
CA LEU A 1038 40.09 -7.46 -22.96
C LEU A 1038 41.35 -7.70 -23.80
N ASP A 1039 41.23 -8.34 -24.97
CA ASP A 1039 42.36 -8.53 -25.89
C ASP A 1039 42.84 -7.19 -26.47
N ARG A 1040 41.93 -6.35 -26.97
CA ARG A 1040 42.28 -4.99 -27.43
C ARG A 1040 42.89 -4.15 -26.31
N ALA A 1041 42.36 -4.25 -25.09
CA ALA A 1041 42.92 -3.59 -23.91
C ALA A 1041 44.35 -4.08 -23.58
N ARG A 1042 44.60 -5.39 -23.72
CA ARG A 1042 45.91 -6.01 -23.49
C ARG A 1042 46.94 -5.57 -24.52
N ASP A 1043 46.60 -5.60 -25.80
CA ASP A 1043 47.50 -5.21 -26.88
C ASP A 1043 47.76 -3.70 -26.93
N GLU A 1044 46.76 -2.86 -26.62
CA GLU A 1044 46.94 -1.42 -26.47
C GLU A 1044 47.88 -1.07 -25.31
N LEU A 1045 47.74 -1.74 -24.16
CA LEU A 1045 48.64 -1.54 -23.02
C LEU A 1045 50.06 -2.03 -23.32
N ARG A 1046 50.18 -3.18 -23.99
CA ARG A 1046 51.45 -3.72 -24.48
C ARG A 1046 52.12 -2.76 -25.46
N HIS A 1047 51.38 -2.18 -26.40
CA HIS A 1047 51.92 -1.20 -27.36
C HIS A 1047 52.48 0.03 -26.64
N ARG A 1048 51.70 0.64 -25.72
CA ARG A 1048 52.14 1.76 -24.87
C ARG A 1048 53.38 1.44 -24.02
N MET A 1049 53.56 0.19 -23.61
CA MET A 1049 54.75 -0.28 -22.89
C MET A 1049 56.00 -0.42 -23.79
N HIS A 1050 55.82 -0.62 -25.11
CA HIS A 1050 56.93 -0.78 -26.07
C HIS A 1050 57.32 0.51 -26.79
N THR A 1051 56.40 1.46 -26.98
CA THR A 1051 56.68 2.77 -27.62
C THR A 1051 57.42 3.75 -26.71
N GLY A 1052 57.31 3.57 -25.39
CA GLY A 1052 57.78 4.56 -24.41
C GLY A 1052 56.82 5.75 -24.25
N PRO A 1053 57.12 6.68 -23.32
CA PRO A 1053 56.22 7.77 -22.96
C PRO A 1053 56.31 8.93 -23.96
N GLU A 1054 55.56 8.84 -25.06
CA GLU A 1054 55.35 10.00 -25.93
C GLU A 1054 54.53 11.09 -25.20
N THR A 1055 54.98 12.34 -25.31
CA THR A 1055 54.25 13.52 -24.84
C THR A 1055 53.13 13.87 -25.82
N GLY A 1056 52.06 13.08 -25.81
CA GLY A 1056 50.88 13.30 -26.65
C GLY A 1056 50.11 14.57 -26.25
N ALA A 1057 50.21 15.61 -27.07
CA ALA A 1057 49.39 16.81 -26.97
C ALA A 1057 48.03 16.60 -27.66
N GLU A 1058 46.93 17.04 -27.04
CA GLU A 1058 45.64 17.14 -27.71
C GLU A 1058 45.68 18.32 -28.70
N THR A 1059 45.23 18.10 -29.94
CA THR A 1059 45.45 19.02 -31.06
C THR A 1059 44.43 20.16 -31.12
N GLY A 1060 44.87 21.37 -30.76
CA GLY A 1060 44.13 22.60 -31.04
C GLY A 1060 44.30 23.07 -32.49
N PRO A 1061 43.22 23.53 -33.18
CA PRO A 1061 43.32 24.13 -34.52
C PRO A 1061 43.97 25.53 -34.49
N PRO A 1062 44.52 26.02 -35.62
CA PRO A 1062 45.48 27.12 -35.63
C PRO A 1062 44.86 28.52 -35.59
N ALA A 1063 45.60 29.47 -35.00
CA ALA A 1063 45.24 30.88 -35.00
C ALA A 1063 45.79 31.63 -36.23
N THR A 1064 44.94 32.42 -36.89
CA THR A 1064 45.33 33.44 -37.88
C THR A 1064 45.31 34.82 -37.24
N GLY A 1065 46.47 35.44 -37.04
CA GLY A 1065 46.60 36.76 -36.41
C GLY A 1065 47.13 37.86 -37.34
N THR A 1066 46.76 39.12 -37.06
CA THR A 1066 47.43 40.35 -37.52
C THR A 1066 47.17 41.47 -36.50
N GLY A 1067 48.09 42.43 -36.32
CA GLY A 1067 47.84 43.66 -35.53
C GLY A 1067 48.68 43.86 -34.25
N THR A 1068 49.96 44.17 -34.40
CA THR A 1068 50.87 44.75 -33.38
C THR A 1068 50.83 46.30 -33.41
N PRO A 1069 51.57 47.06 -32.56
CA PRO A 1069 52.02 46.87 -31.15
C PRO A 1069 51.80 48.14 -30.27
N THR A 1070 52.26 48.12 -29.00
CA THR A 1070 52.98 49.19 -28.24
C THR A 1070 53.30 48.60 -26.85
N GLU A 1071 54.56 48.30 -26.48
CA GLU A 1071 55.51 49.15 -25.72
C GLU A 1071 54.95 49.70 -24.38
N THR A 1072 55.64 49.68 -23.23
CA THR A 1072 57.09 49.70 -22.93
C THR A 1072 57.50 48.76 -21.77
N ALA A 1073 58.80 48.67 -21.44
CA ALA A 1073 59.37 47.80 -20.39
C ALA A 1073 60.06 48.59 -19.22
N PRO A 1074 61.27 48.24 -18.71
CA PRO A 1074 61.51 47.68 -17.36
C PRO A 1074 62.39 48.65 -16.48
N PRO A 1075 63.26 48.28 -15.49
CA PRO A 1075 63.61 46.98 -14.85
C PRO A 1075 63.87 46.97 -13.31
N GLY A 1076 64.28 45.80 -12.75
CA GLY A 1076 64.97 45.67 -11.45
C GLY A 1076 64.79 44.30 -10.73
N THR A 1077 65.45 43.19 -11.09
CA THR A 1077 66.83 42.70 -10.76
C THR A 1077 67.05 42.00 -9.40
N ILE A 1078 67.49 40.71 -9.45
CA ILE A 1078 68.52 40.03 -8.59
C ILE A 1078 68.11 39.67 -7.12
N THR A 1079 68.44 38.52 -6.48
CA THR A 1079 68.96 37.17 -6.83
C THR A 1079 68.82 36.21 -5.60
N ALA A 1080 68.86 34.87 -5.76
CA ALA A 1080 68.78 33.81 -4.70
C ALA A 1080 70.21 33.24 -4.33
N PRO A 1081 70.44 32.02 -3.76
CA PRO A 1081 69.66 31.08 -2.91
C PRO A 1081 70.34 31.04 -1.49
N PRO A 1082 70.74 29.94 -0.78
CA PRO A 1082 70.40 28.48 -0.71
C PRO A 1082 69.73 28.14 0.67
N THR A 1083 69.76 26.97 1.37
CA THR A 1083 70.60 25.73 1.36
C THR A 1083 69.89 24.51 1.99
N GLU A 1084 70.48 23.33 1.79
CA GLU A 1084 70.10 21.93 2.20
C GLU A 1084 71.02 21.43 3.37
N PRO A 1085 71.14 20.12 3.77
CA PRO A 1085 70.33 18.89 3.57
C PRO A 1085 70.21 17.96 4.84
N ARG A 1086 69.75 16.68 4.64
CA ARG A 1086 70.02 15.41 5.41
C ARG A 1086 68.99 14.96 6.47
N ARG A 1087 68.69 13.66 6.72
CA ARG A 1087 69.08 12.37 6.04
C ARG A 1087 68.19 11.16 6.49
N THR A 1088 67.82 10.28 5.54
CA THR A 1088 67.97 8.78 5.46
C THR A 1088 67.93 7.85 6.70
N LEU A 1089 67.62 6.53 6.66
CA LEU A 1089 67.49 5.51 5.57
C LEU A 1089 66.74 4.23 6.09
N GLU A 1090 66.44 3.28 5.18
CA GLU A 1090 66.32 1.79 5.39
C GLU A 1090 65.26 1.21 6.37
N GLN A 1091 64.93 -0.10 6.38
CA GLN A 1091 64.53 -1.09 5.34
C GLN A 1091 64.14 -2.42 6.04
N GLN A 1092 63.64 -3.43 5.31
CA GLN A 1092 63.54 -4.87 5.71
C GLN A 1092 62.54 -5.23 6.85
N LYS A 1093 62.00 -6.47 6.99
CA LYS A 1093 61.66 -7.58 6.06
C LYS A 1093 60.76 -8.61 6.81
N ASP A 1094 60.13 -9.53 6.06
CA ASP A 1094 59.68 -10.90 6.46
C ASP A 1094 58.66 -11.17 7.60
N THR A 1095 57.51 -11.74 7.19
CA THR A 1095 56.75 -12.91 7.71
C THR A 1095 56.35 -13.09 9.20
N ASP A 1096 55.19 -13.77 9.38
CA ASP A 1096 54.62 -14.25 10.65
C ASP A 1096 55.54 -15.16 11.48
N PRO A 1097 55.17 -15.39 12.76
CA PRO A 1097 54.76 -16.76 13.08
C PRO A 1097 53.44 -16.91 13.85
N MET A 1098 52.90 -18.13 13.77
CA MET A 1098 51.69 -18.64 14.44
C MET A 1098 52.02 -19.26 15.82
N ASN A 1099 50.98 -19.70 16.54
CA ASN A 1099 50.93 -20.53 17.76
C ASN A 1099 51.09 -19.82 19.13
N THR A 1100 50.61 -20.34 20.26
CA THR A 1100 49.53 -21.28 20.70
C THR A 1100 49.86 -21.70 22.15
N ALA A 1101 48.89 -22.23 22.91
CA ALA A 1101 49.00 -22.91 24.22
C ALA A 1101 48.81 -22.03 25.49
N ALA A 1102 48.19 -22.53 26.58
CA ALA A 1102 47.30 -23.70 26.77
C ALA A 1102 46.67 -23.70 28.19
N LEU A 1103 45.75 -24.66 28.43
CA LEU A 1103 45.25 -25.13 29.74
C LEU A 1103 44.32 -24.13 30.49
N LEU A 1104 43.31 -24.55 31.29
CA LEU A 1104 42.91 -25.88 31.76
C LEU A 1104 41.37 -25.95 31.95
N GLU A 1105 40.81 -27.17 31.95
CA GLU A 1105 39.41 -27.44 32.34
C GLU A 1105 39.23 -27.45 33.87
N ILE A 1106 37.99 -27.31 34.36
CA ILE A 1106 37.31 -28.23 35.32
C ILE A 1106 36.00 -27.57 35.85
N GLU A 1107 34.87 -28.22 35.60
CA GLU A 1107 33.57 -28.01 36.26
C GLU A 1107 33.56 -28.73 37.63
N PRO A 1108 32.73 -28.37 38.65
CA PRO A 1108 31.33 -28.79 38.61
C PRO A 1108 30.30 -28.00 39.47
N ALA A 1109 29.05 -28.49 39.39
CA ALA A 1109 28.07 -28.66 40.48
C ALA A 1109 26.92 -27.62 40.70
N ALA A 1110 25.72 -28.06 40.32
CA ALA A 1110 24.45 -27.78 41.00
C ALA A 1110 24.25 -28.77 42.20
N PRO A 1111 23.16 -28.76 43.02
CA PRO A 1111 21.93 -27.96 42.91
C PRO A 1111 21.35 -27.39 44.23
N SER A 1112 20.31 -26.56 44.10
CA SER A 1112 19.05 -26.67 44.88
C SER A 1112 18.00 -25.72 44.30
N ALA A 1113 16.72 -25.91 44.64
CA ALA A 1113 15.61 -25.21 44.00
C ALA A 1113 15.00 -24.14 44.91
N ASP A 1114 14.57 -23.02 44.32
CA ASP A 1114 13.45 -22.24 44.84
C ASP A 1114 12.64 -21.60 43.69
N SER A 1115 11.35 -21.38 43.90
CA SER A 1115 10.36 -21.21 42.81
C SER A 1115 9.95 -19.75 42.54
N SER A 1116 10.83 -18.97 41.91
CA SER A 1116 10.52 -17.58 41.51
C SER A 1116 11.19 -17.06 40.22
N ALA A 1117 12.19 -17.75 39.68
CA ALA A 1117 13.13 -17.20 38.70
C ALA A 1117 12.56 -16.82 37.32
N ALA A 1118 11.43 -17.39 36.89
CA ALA A 1118 10.89 -17.25 35.52
C ALA A 1118 10.47 -15.82 35.11
N SER A 1119 10.48 -14.85 36.03
CA SER A 1119 10.29 -13.42 35.72
C SER A 1119 11.58 -12.60 35.78
N SER A 1120 12.72 -13.22 36.09
CA SER A 1120 14.04 -12.57 36.15
C SER A 1120 14.72 -12.60 34.79
N GLU A 1121 14.89 -13.80 34.21
CA GLU A 1121 15.68 -14.05 32.99
C GLU A 1121 15.17 -13.24 31.78
N GLY A 1122 13.85 -13.14 31.61
CA GLY A 1122 13.25 -12.32 30.55
C GLY A 1122 13.44 -10.81 30.74
N ARG A 1123 13.71 -10.34 31.96
CA ARG A 1123 14.11 -8.95 32.22
C ARG A 1123 15.60 -8.73 31.97
N THR A 1124 16.47 -9.67 32.34
CA THR A 1124 17.91 -9.59 32.03
C THR A 1124 18.17 -9.61 30.52
N ALA A 1125 17.53 -10.53 29.79
CA ALA A 1125 17.66 -10.61 28.34
C ALA A 1125 17.16 -9.33 27.63
N TRP A 1126 16.07 -8.72 28.13
CA TRP A 1126 15.57 -7.45 27.61
C TRP A 1126 16.49 -6.27 27.97
N SER A 1127 16.99 -6.17 29.21
CA SER A 1127 17.90 -5.10 29.61
C SER A 1127 19.24 -5.20 28.88
N GLU A 1128 19.74 -6.40 28.61
CA GLU A 1128 20.93 -6.60 27.77
C GLU A 1128 20.69 -6.21 26.30
N ALA A 1129 19.53 -6.55 25.73
CA ALA A 1129 19.19 -6.15 24.36
C ALA A 1129 19.04 -4.63 24.25
N LEU A 1130 18.44 -3.98 25.25
CA LEU A 1130 18.37 -2.53 25.36
C LEU A 1130 19.76 -1.91 25.54
N ALA A 1131 20.61 -2.48 26.40
CA ALA A 1131 21.99 -2.03 26.60
C ALA A 1131 22.79 -2.08 25.28
N ARG A 1132 22.73 -3.21 24.55
CA ARG A 1132 23.40 -3.37 23.25
C ARG A 1132 22.90 -2.38 22.20
N ARG A 1133 21.61 -1.98 22.23
CA ARG A 1133 21.10 -0.90 21.37
C ARG A 1133 21.68 0.46 21.78
N LEU A 1134 21.56 0.82 23.06
CA LEU A 1134 22.00 2.12 23.57
C LEU A 1134 23.52 2.31 23.42
N ASP A 1135 24.32 1.24 23.51
CA ASP A 1135 25.77 1.23 23.31
C ASP A 1135 26.14 1.51 21.84
N VAL A 1136 25.45 0.86 20.88
CA VAL A 1136 25.61 1.14 19.45
C VAL A 1136 25.17 2.57 19.09
N GLU A 1137 24.08 3.05 19.67
CA GLU A 1137 23.63 4.45 19.50
C GLU A 1137 24.64 5.43 20.13
N ALA A 1138 25.19 5.12 21.30
CA ALA A 1138 26.16 5.99 21.98
C ALA A 1138 27.50 6.03 21.23
N GLN A 1139 27.95 4.92 20.66
CA GLN A 1139 29.13 4.91 19.78
C GLN A 1139 28.87 5.72 18.50
N ALA A 1140 27.69 5.58 17.87
CA ALA A 1140 27.35 6.35 16.66
C ALA A 1140 27.29 7.87 16.92
N ASP A 1141 26.87 8.30 18.11
CA ASP A 1141 26.93 9.71 18.50
C ASP A 1141 28.36 10.17 18.83
N ARG A 1142 29.19 9.32 19.48
CA ARG A 1142 30.61 9.60 19.74
C ARG A 1142 31.49 9.63 18.48
N ASP A 1143 31.04 9.05 17.38
CA ASP A 1143 31.66 9.22 16.06
C ASP A 1143 31.42 10.63 15.48
N CYS A 1144 30.55 11.46 16.09
CA CYS A 1144 30.34 12.86 15.72
C CYS A 1144 31.31 13.81 16.44
N ASN A 1145 32.17 14.49 15.68
CA ASN A 1145 33.13 15.48 16.20
C ASN A 1145 32.49 16.58 17.09
N THR A 1146 31.27 17.04 16.77
CA THR A 1146 30.58 18.07 17.56
C THR A 1146 30.06 17.53 18.90
N HIS A 1147 29.59 16.28 18.91
CA HIS A 1147 29.16 15.57 20.13
C HIS A 1147 30.34 15.41 21.08
N GLU A 1148 31.46 14.85 20.60
CA GLU A 1148 32.68 14.69 21.40
C GLU A 1148 33.25 16.03 21.88
N ALA A 1149 33.26 17.07 21.05
CA ALA A 1149 33.72 18.40 21.47
C ALA A 1149 32.91 18.93 22.67
N VAL A 1150 31.59 18.86 22.61
CA VAL A 1150 30.69 19.32 23.69
C VAL A 1150 30.82 18.42 24.92
N ARG A 1151 30.94 17.10 24.74
CA ARG A 1151 31.17 16.12 25.83
C ARG A 1151 32.50 16.34 26.54
N PHE A 1152 33.58 16.62 25.83
CA PHE A 1152 34.86 16.97 26.44
C PHE A 1152 34.82 18.33 27.14
N GLU A 1153 34.14 19.33 26.57
CA GLU A 1153 33.95 20.62 27.25
C GLU A 1153 33.11 20.52 28.52
N LEU A 1154 32.05 19.69 28.51
CA LEU A 1154 31.23 19.36 29.68
C LEU A 1154 32.07 18.70 30.77
N LYS A 1155 32.77 17.61 30.44
CA LYS A 1155 33.67 16.91 31.38
C LYS A 1155 34.74 17.85 31.93
N ALA A 1156 35.34 18.70 31.09
CA ALA A 1156 36.30 19.70 31.53
C ALA A 1156 35.67 20.76 32.45
N ALA A 1157 34.41 21.14 32.26
CA ALA A 1157 33.71 22.03 33.19
C ALA A 1157 33.48 21.35 34.56
N LEU A 1158 32.94 20.12 34.58
CA LEU A 1158 32.71 19.34 35.80
C LEU A 1158 34.01 19.06 36.57
N LEU A 1159 35.10 18.71 35.86
CA LEU A 1159 36.44 18.54 36.45
C LEU A 1159 37.00 19.85 37.04
N ARG A 1160 36.70 21.00 36.44
CA ARG A 1160 37.07 22.33 36.99
C ARG A 1160 36.24 22.72 38.22
N ALA A 1161 35.03 22.20 38.35
CA ALA A 1161 34.23 22.26 39.59
C ALA A 1161 34.69 21.25 40.67
N GLY A 1162 35.76 20.47 40.41
CA GLY A 1162 36.33 19.49 41.35
C GLY A 1162 35.60 18.13 41.36
N LEU A 1163 34.60 17.94 40.49
CA LEU A 1163 33.83 16.71 40.37
C LEU A 1163 34.53 15.69 39.47
N ARG A 1164 34.18 14.41 39.60
CA ARG A 1164 34.78 13.30 38.85
C ARG A 1164 33.72 12.58 38.00
N PRO A 1165 33.41 13.07 36.79
CA PRO A 1165 32.50 12.38 35.89
C PRO A 1165 33.10 11.02 35.48
N SER A 1166 32.25 9.99 35.55
CA SER A 1166 32.52 8.64 35.09
C SER A 1166 31.97 8.44 33.67
N ASP A 1167 32.58 7.49 32.95
CA ASP A 1167 32.13 7.05 31.63
C ASP A 1167 31.42 5.70 31.72
N SER A 1168 30.40 5.53 30.89
CA SER A 1168 29.62 4.32 30.70
C SER A 1168 29.62 3.96 29.21
N PRO A 1169 29.50 2.69 28.81
CA PRO A 1169 29.28 2.32 27.41
C PRO A 1169 28.08 3.07 26.83
N VAL A 1170 26.99 3.19 27.60
CA VAL A 1170 25.70 3.69 27.12
C VAL A 1170 25.40 5.18 27.38
N SER A 1171 26.10 5.86 28.31
CA SER A 1171 25.85 7.28 28.65
C SER A 1171 27.10 8.16 28.57
N ASP A 1172 26.93 9.45 28.24
CA ASP A 1172 28.05 10.35 27.92
C ASP A 1172 28.87 10.83 29.13
N ALA A 1173 28.19 11.12 30.25
CA ALA A 1173 28.82 11.32 31.55
C ALA A 1173 27.82 11.04 32.69
N THR A 1174 28.24 10.30 33.71
CA THR A 1174 27.51 10.14 34.97
C THR A 1174 28.35 10.64 36.15
N LEU A 1175 27.73 11.34 37.10
CA LEU A 1175 28.33 11.81 38.34
C LEU A 1175 27.64 11.15 39.53
N GLU A 1176 28.42 10.46 40.37
CA GLU A 1176 27.93 9.94 41.65
C GLU A 1176 28.56 10.74 42.81
N GLY A 1177 27.72 11.32 43.66
CA GLY A 1177 28.14 12.12 44.81
C GLY A 1177 27.20 11.99 46.01
N PRO A 1178 27.54 12.63 47.14
CA PRO A 1178 26.70 12.64 48.34
C PRO A 1178 25.36 13.38 48.14
N GLU A 1179 25.24 14.20 47.10
CA GLU A 1179 24.03 14.95 46.74
C GLU A 1179 23.10 14.17 45.78
N GLY A 1180 23.56 13.08 45.16
CA GLY A 1180 22.77 12.28 44.21
C GLY A 1180 23.60 11.65 43.09
N CYS A 1181 22.91 10.95 42.19
CA CYS A 1181 23.39 10.52 40.88
C CYS A 1181 22.88 11.48 39.81
N PHE A 1182 23.79 12.12 39.08
CA PHE A 1182 23.47 13.09 38.02
C PHE A 1182 23.91 12.51 36.69
N ARG A 1183 23.01 12.39 35.71
CA ARG A 1183 23.33 11.86 34.37
C ARG A 1183 23.18 12.92 33.30
N TYR A 1184 24.17 12.95 32.41
CA TYR A 1184 24.29 13.92 31.33
C TYR A 1184 24.34 13.16 30.01
N GLU A 1185 23.48 13.56 29.08
CA GLU A 1185 23.44 13.07 27.71
C GLU A 1185 23.70 14.25 26.76
N VAL A 1186 24.65 14.10 25.84
CA VAL A 1186 24.98 15.14 24.87
C VAL A 1186 24.17 14.94 23.60
N LEU A 1187 23.83 16.04 22.92
CA LEU A 1187 23.35 16.01 21.54
C LEU A 1187 24.32 16.80 20.65
N GLY A 1188 24.77 16.16 19.56
CA GLY A 1188 25.59 16.76 18.53
C GLY A 1188 24.88 17.87 17.71
N ALA A 1189 25.54 18.31 16.65
CA ALA A 1189 25.06 19.41 15.79
C ALA A 1189 23.65 19.18 15.25
N ASP A 1190 22.92 20.29 15.02
CA ASP A 1190 21.58 20.31 14.39
C ASP A 1190 20.49 19.52 15.15
N ARG A 1191 20.74 19.14 16.42
CA ARG A 1191 19.80 18.42 17.30
C ARG A 1191 19.17 19.31 18.39
N SER A 1192 18.98 20.60 18.09
CA SER A 1192 18.48 21.63 19.03
C SER A 1192 16.95 21.78 19.08
N GLY A 1193 16.20 21.15 18.18
CA GLY A 1193 14.73 21.27 18.10
C GLY A 1193 13.95 20.36 19.07
N TYR A 1194 12.73 20.76 19.44
CA TYR A 1194 11.90 20.06 20.43
C TYR A 1194 11.74 18.55 20.18
N ALA A 1195 11.66 18.10 18.92
CA ALA A 1195 11.55 16.68 18.58
C ALA A 1195 12.81 15.88 18.96
N GLN A 1196 14.00 16.44 18.73
CA GLN A 1196 15.29 15.87 19.07
C GLN A 1196 15.53 15.93 20.59
N LEU A 1197 15.15 17.04 21.23
CA LEU A 1197 15.16 17.17 22.69
C LEU A 1197 14.27 16.12 23.35
N ARG A 1198 13.07 15.87 22.79
CA ARG A 1198 12.15 14.82 23.27
C ARG A 1198 12.72 13.41 23.07
N ALA A 1199 13.43 13.16 21.97
CA ALA A 1199 14.11 11.89 21.75
C ALA A 1199 15.25 11.66 22.76
N GLY A 1200 16.09 12.67 23.02
CA GLY A 1200 17.14 12.61 24.04
C GLY A 1200 16.59 12.45 25.47
N ALA A 1201 15.51 13.15 25.80
CA ALA A 1201 14.81 12.99 27.07
C ALA A 1201 14.20 11.58 27.24
N ALA A 1202 13.68 10.98 26.17
CA ALA A 1202 13.22 9.59 26.18
C ALA A 1202 14.38 8.59 26.37
N ARG A 1203 15.51 8.80 25.68
CA ARG A 1203 16.73 7.98 25.82
C ARG A 1203 17.28 8.01 27.26
N LEU A 1204 17.28 9.17 27.90
CA LEU A 1204 17.63 9.30 29.33
C LEU A 1204 16.76 8.42 30.25
N MET A 1205 15.47 8.23 29.92
CA MET A 1205 14.56 7.31 30.64
C MET A 1205 14.79 5.83 30.30
N GLU A 1206 15.46 5.53 29.19
CA GLU A 1206 15.87 4.16 28.83
C GLU A 1206 17.20 3.79 29.48
N LEU A 1207 18.14 4.75 29.57
CA LEU A 1207 19.40 4.61 30.30
C LEU A 1207 19.17 4.26 31.78
N ASP A 1208 18.18 4.87 32.43
CA ASP A 1208 17.77 4.53 33.81
C ASP A 1208 17.28 3.08 34.01
N ARG A 1209 17.01 2.34 32.92
CA ARG A 1209 16.61 0.92 32.97
C ARG A 1209 17.74 -0.06 32.66
N VAL A 1210 18.93 0.46 32.36
CA VAL A 1210 20.15 -0.30 32.02
C VAL A 1210 21.28 0.00 33.00
N GLU A 1211 21.44 1.26 33.37
CA GLU A 1211 22.48 1.72 34.31
C GLU A 1211 22.23 1.17 35.73
N ALA A 1212 23.31 0.82 36.44
CA ALA A 1212 23.23 0.16 37.75
C ALA A 1212 22.53 0.98 38.85
N ARG A 1213 22.41 2.30 38.65
CA ARG A 1213 21.64 3.23 39.48
C ARG A 1213 20.88 4.22 38.58
N PRO A 1214 19.57 4.44 38.80
CA PRO A 1214 18.84 5.49 38.10
C PRO A 1214 19.32 6.88 38.54
N ALA A 1215 19.25 7.86 37.65
CA ALA A 1215 19.63 9.23 37.94
C ALA A 1215 18.61 9.91 38.87
N ASP A 1216 19.11 10.60 39.89
CA ASP A 1216 18.30 11.48 40.74
C ASP A 1216 17.96 12.78 39.97
N VAL A 1217 18.89 13.29 39.15
CA VAL A 1217 18.70 14.44 38.25
C VAL A 1217 19.27 14.14 36.85
N ARG A 1218 18.59 14.60 35.80
CA ARG A 1218 18.94 14.34 34.38
C ARG A 1218 19.17 15.65 33.63
N TYR A 1219 20.25 15.72 32.88
CA TYR A 1219 20.60 16.84 32.01
C TYR A 1219 20.75 16.40 30.56
N LEU A 1220 20.10 17.12 29.66
CA LEU A 1220 20.31 17.03 28.21
C LEU A 1220 21.15 18.24 27.77
N VAL A 1221 22.23 17.98 27.04
CA VAL A 1221 23.34 18.92 26.83
C VAL A 1221 23.53 19.19 25.34
N LEU A 1222 23.15 20.38 24.88
CA LEU A 1222 23.16 20.74 23.45
C LEU A 1222 24.44 21.47 23.04
N SER A 1223 24.84 21.33 21.77
CA SER A 1223 25.94 22.10 21.15
C SER A 1223 25.64 23.58 20.92
N GLU A 1224 24.36 23.97 20.97
CA GLU A 1224 23.83 25.27 20.59
C GLU A 1224 22.48 25.54 21.30
N PRO A 1225 21.95 26.77 21.32
CA PRO A 1225 20.64 27.06 21.90
C PRO A 1225 19.51 26.21 21.29
N PRO A 1226 18.47 25.87 22.07
CA PRO A 1226 17.30 25.17 21.55
C PRO A 1226 16.63 25.98 20.42
N THR A 1227 16.07 25.30 19.42
CA THR A 1227 15.43 25.97 18.27
C THR A 1227 14.17 26.73 18.69
N GLU A 1228 13.45 26.23 19.69
CA GLU A 1228 12.28 26.87 20.27
C GLU A 1228 12.51 27.21 21.76
N ASP A 1229 12.37 28.49 22.13
CA ASP A 1229 12.62 28.98 23.51
C ASP A 1229 11.80 28.26 24.60
N TRP A 1230 10.62 27.72 24.25
CA TRP A 1230 9.74 26.99 25.16
C TRP A 1230 10.09 25.51 25.31
N ALA A 1231 10.93 24.95 24.43
CA ALA A 1231 11.25 23.52 24.43
C ALA A 1231 11.90 23.03 25.74
N PRO A 1232 12.85 23.75 26.36
CA PRO A 1232 13.43 23.36 27.66
C PRO A 1232 12.39 23.15 28.76
N ASP A 1233 11.41 24.05 28.88
CA ASP A 1233 10.38 23.96 29.91
C ASP A 1233 9.39 22.82 29.63
N ALA A 1234 8.95 22.65 28.38
CA ALA A 1234 8.07 21.53 28.01
C ALA A 1234 8.75 20.16 28.22
N ILE A 1235 10.07 20.06 28.06
CA ILE A 1235 10.84 18.84 28.34
C ILE A 1235 10.98 18.62 29.85
N ARG A 1236 11.22 19.69 30.63
CA ARG A 1236 11.29 19.65 32.09
C ARG A 1236 9.96 19.24 32.72
N GLU A 1237 8.84 19.79 32.24
CA GLU A 1237 7.49 19.42 32.71
C GLU A 1237 7.08 18.00 32.31
N ALA A 1238 7.34 17.57 31.06
CA ALA A 1238 6.87 16.29 30.57
C ALA A 1238 7.76 15.09 30.96
N PHE A 1239 9.06 15.31 31.21
CA PHE A 1239 10.03 14.24 31.46
C PHE A 1239 10.87 14.42 32.73
N GLY A 1240 10.87 15.58 33.40
CA GLY A 1240 11.79 15.83 34.52
C GLY A 1240 13.27 15.84 34.09
N VAL A 1241 13.53 16.24 32.84
CA VAL A 1241 14.87 16.39 32.26
C VAL A 1241 15.15 17.88 32.09
N HIS A 1242 16.27 18.35 32.62
CA HIS A 1242 16.72 19.73 32.47
C HIS A 1242 17.52 19.88 31.18
N VAL A 1243 17.35 20.97 30.44
CA VAL A 1243 18.07 21.23 29.18
C VAL A 1243 19.07 22.37 29.37
N VAL A 1244 20.31 22.14 28.99
CA VAL A 1244 21.41 23.12 29.02
C VAL A 1244 22.18 23.08 27.71
N TRP A 1245 22.83 24.17 27.34
CA TRP A 1245 23.52 24.27 26.06
C TRP A 1245 24.81 25.09 26.12
N ARG A 1246 25.71 24.79 25.18
CA ARG A 1246 26.93 25.54 24.96
C ARG A 1246 26.67 26.69 23.97
N THR A 1247 27.33 27.82 24.17
CA THR A 1247 27.53 28.87 23.15
C THR A 1247 28.98 29.32 23.19
N ALA A 1248 29.43 30.13 22.22
CA ALA A 1248 30.78 30.72 22.30
C ALA A 1248 31.03 31.52 23.59
N ALA A 1249 29.98 32.09 24.21
CA ALA A 1249 30.09 32.95 25.40
C ALA A 1249 30.13 32.18 26.73
N GLY A 1250 29.61 30.94 26.80
CA GLY A 1250 29.53 30.19 28.05
C GLY A 1250 28.64 28.95 27.97
N TRP A 1251 28.20 28.47 29.13
CA TRP A 1251 27.11 27.51 29.29
C TRP A 1251 25.83 28.26 29.67
N HIS A 1252 24.70 27.88 29.08
CA HIS A 1252 23.43 28.60 29.15
C HIS A 1252 22.25 27.62 29.30
N GLY A 1253 21.11 28.13 29.74
CA GLY A 1253 19.90 27.36 30.03
C GLY A 1253 19.35 27.62 31.44
N PRO A 1254 18.08 27.27 31.73
CA PRO A 1254 17.40 27.65 32.97
C PRO A 1254 18.15 27.26 34.24
N ASP A 1255 18.76 26.07 34.24
CA ASP A 1255 19.44 25.48 35.40
C ASP A 1255 20.96 25.32 35.19
N ALA A 1256 21.56 26.03 34.22
CA ALA A 1256 22.93 25.77 33.74
C ALA A 1256 24.06 25.97 34.76
N ARG A 1257 23.86 26.79 35.81
CA ARG A 1257 24.83 26.92 36.93
C ARG A 1257 24.77 25.68 37.85
N ALA A 1258 23.56 25.19 38.12
CA ALA A 1258 23.33 23.99 38.92
C ALA A 1258 23.81 22.72 38.18
N ALA A 1259 23.58 22.64 36.87
CA ALA A 1259 24.05 21.55 36.01
C ALA A 1259 25.59 21.37 36.03
N LEU A 1260 26.33 22.40 36.40
CA LEU A 1260 27.79 22.38 36.48
C LEU A 1260 28.31 22.46 37.93
N HIS A 1261 27.41 22.41 38.92
CA HIS A 1261 27.70 22.57 40.36
C HIS A 1261 28.58 23.80 40.67
N LEU A 1262 28.34 24.90 39.95
CA LEU A 1262 29.06 26.16 40.16
C LEU A 1262 28.43 26.91 41.33
N THR A 1263 29.16 27.01 42.45
CA THR A 1263 28.82 27.92 43.55
C THR A 1263 28.90 29.38 43.11
N ASP A 1264 27.99 30.22 43.59
CA ASP A 1264 27.97 31.67 43.35
C ASP A 1264 29.12 32.43 44.04
#